data_AF-A0A4Y6PN04-F1
#
_entry.id   AF-A0A4Y6PN04-F1
#
_cell.length_a   1.000
_cell.length_b   1.000
_cell.length_c   1.000
_cell.angle_alpha   90.00
_cell.angle_beta   90.00
_cell.angle_gamma   90.00
#
_symmetry.space_group_name_H-M   'P 1'
#
loop_
_entity.id
_entity.type
_entity.pdbx_description
1 polymer ?
#
loop_
_entity_poly.entity_id
_entity_poly.type
_entity_poly.pdbx_seq_one_letter_code
_entity_poly.pdbx_strand_id
1 'polypeptide(L)'
;MCVCKMLWARVHLLILVVVAAASLVSGCTLSDASNCSSDDDCEGGQTCVQSGGLLVRGGGVCVDRTAAALDAGSDTSEADVGPDASDADELDASDVSDVADAADVSDATDAADTTDATDAADADAADVEPAPCTRLSPLWGAGAEPATVTTLFAAEDCYTNAPVADLDETSFVIAEDGSNLVVQPASSMLQDRAHRVYVTLLIDLSGQAQSHKAELQAAAEAFIDKLVAQTGVTNVWVGVELFDGSNGLISTKQLPLRDSVRIKAFLGDAFALTGLDTGATNLNGAVSTAIGNLQSHQKQAMDVSEQGMATSGYLVVLSAGQDTAGYADAATVTAEVDDARAYDAQSPDTPTVQTMGVALQGAAQDRTKLATLLGDDRWVTDTDVPSLSTNLEAVADAIIARIGATYMLAYCSPSRAGSHTSSVELADGSSNDVEVSFSADGFGAGCDASFFNDACQTSTCGGSFCGGCDDGAEICAGDEQLSCLNFCQTQVSCTATAILNPMGHWQNCASRCPATQWSKSFASYQHDSVMAMAADSSGNVVIGGQTTDQLEFGGSQPDYGTWLASFDAAGNYRWSKTLAEQHNFNIHALAVDPADRTVVVGSAFGDFLLDGVQVTTGSNGAAVLAVFDAGGNYVSHHTITYSSGDPVTVVELEIDASGNVFLAGNFEGSINLGGSTLTSSALGGMSDIFVASFDSAFNHRWSKSFGGQYMDAVWTLATTPQGGVVFAGMTDSAVDFGGGTLAQGGAVLVQLDASGNHTWSKSFGHSLQMPANDTAIAVDPLGRVFFAGQILDTVDFGGGLVGSSGDQALVLVGYDSAGAHRLSEVIGRKVNGQIMAVATAVDAWGNVFVAGDFTRTVEFGGQSVTSQATYDTNIFAAVFDESGALEWSDFYGTNDANQVSSALFTSDGVPVMAGVHRNGIDFGQGGLTSDNNGDIFLVGFTYQ
;
A
#
# COMPACT_ATOMS: atom_id res chain seq x y z
N MET A 1 62.63 -44.26 27.87
CA MET A 1 63.68 -43.68 28.75
C MET A 1 64.12 -42.37 28.11
N CYS A 2 64.12 -41.19 28.75
CA CYS A 2 63.56 -40.73 30.02
C CYS A 2 63.08 -39.27 29.80
N VAL A 3 61.91 -38.81 30.27
CA VAL A 3 61.62 -38.44 31.68
C VAL A 3 62.72 -37.50 32.22
N CYS A 4 62.48 -36.21 32.48
CA CYS A 4 61.59 -35.76 33.56
C CYS A 4 61.26 -34.26 33.53
N LYS A 5 60.00 -33.89 33.82
CA LYS A 5 59.66 -32.76 34.70
C LYS A 5 58.31 -33.01 35.38
N MET A 6 58.32 -33.09 36.72
CA MET A 6 57.13 -33.08 37.59
C MET A 6 56.80 -31.60 37.95
N LEU A 7 55.81 -31.19 38.76
CA LEU A 7 54.94 -31.73 39.83
C LEU A 7 53.56 -30.99 39.76
N TRP A 8 52.45 -31.31 40.45
CA TRP A 8 51.91 -32.45 41.25
C TRP A 8 50.36 -32.30 41.32
N ALA A 9 49.63 -33.28 41.86
CA ALA A 9 48.15 -33.34 41.82
C ALA A 9 47.45 -33.54 43.18
N ARG A 10 46.14 -33.18 43.27
CA ARG A 10 45.06 -33.61 44.21
C ARG A 10 43.76 -32.80 43.95
N VAL A 11 42.51 -33.28 44.14
CA VAL A 11 41.95 -34.64 44.29
C VAL A 11 40.40 -34.65 44.13
N HIS A 12 39.84 -35.59 43.34
CA HIS A 12 38.45 -36.16 43.36
C HIS A 12 37.24 -35.18 43.17
N LEU A 13 36.00 -35.60 42.84
CA LEU A 13 35.33 -36.91 42.87
C LEU A 13 34.34 -37.09 41.69
N LEU A 14 34.12 -38.33 41.21
CA LEU A 14 33.12 -38.69 40.17
C LEU A 14 32.75 -40.19 40.27
N ILE A 15 31.46 -40.54 40.14
CA ILE A 15 30.84 -41.88 39.92
C ILE A 15 29.31 -41.69 40.05
N LEU A 16 28.38 -42.20 39.22
CA LEU A 16 28.42 -43.05 38.00
C LEU A 16 27.42 -42.41 36.97
N VAL A 17 26.86 -43.00 35.89
CA VAL A 17 26.60 -44.38 35.43
C VAL A 17 27.04 -44.58 33.96
N VAL A 18 26.98 -45.82 33.49
CA VAL A 18 27.40 -46.39 32.20
C VAL A 18 26.34 -46.22 31.08
N VAL A 19 26.81 -46.06 29.84
CA VAL A 19 26.06 -46.35 28.59
C VAL A 19 26.90 -47.26 27.69
N ALA A 20 26.32 -48.36 27.19
CA ALA A 20 26.68 -49.18 26.00
C ALA A 20 26.17 -50.64 26.16
N ALA A 21 25.84 -51.42 25.12
CA ALA A 21 25.39 -51.14 23.75
C ALA A 21 24.94 -52.47 23.10
N ALA A 22 23.87 -52.50 22.28
CA ALA A 22 23.56 -53.60 21.36
C ALA A 22 22.52 -53.19 20.29
N SER A 23 22.69 -53.68 19.06
CA SER A 23 21.80 -53.44 17.90
C SER A 23 20.71 -54.52 17.77
N LEU A 24 19.61 -54.25 17.02
CA LEU A 24 19.05 -55.14 15.96
C LEU A 24 17.67 -54.68 15.39
N VAL A 25 17.65 -54.35 14.10
CA VAL A 25 16.75 -54.86 13.02
C VAL A 25 15.24 -55.14 13.30
N SER A 26 14.39 -54.31 12.68
CA SER A 26 13.00 -54.49 12.13
C SER A 26 12.12 -55.74 12.41
N GLY A 27 10.80 -55.54 12.59
CA GLY A 27 9.77 -56.55 12.20
C GLY A 27 8.31 -56.42 12.74
N CYS A 28 7.38 -56.01 11.88
CA CYS A 28 5.94 -56.38 11.74
C CYS A 28 4.96 -56.62 12.94
N THR A 29 3.92 -55.75 13.01
CA THR A 29 2.44 -55.99 13.05
C THR A 29 1.78 -57.19 13.77
N LEU A 30 0.70 -56.93 14.52
CA LEU A 30 -0.56 -57.70 14.79
C LEU A 30 -1.52 -56.72 15.53
N SER A 31 -2.74 -56.33 15.13
CA SER A 31 -4.02 -57.01 14.79
C SER A 31 -5.05 -57.09 15.95
N ASP A 32 -6.21 -56.46 15.74
CA ASP A 32 -7.57 -56.71 16.27
C ASP A 32 -7.86 -56.90 17.79
N ALA A 33 -8.43 -55.81 18.34
CA ALA A 33 -9.56 -55.69 19.28
C ALA A 33 -10.12 -56.89 20.09
N SER A 34 -10.45 -56.61 21.36
CA SER A 34 -11.76 -56.98 21.95
C SER A 34 -12.02 -56.30 23.32
N ASN A 35 -13.30 -56.13 23.67
CA ASN A 35 -13.85 -55.77 25.00
C ASN A 35 -13.66 -54.33 25.52
N CYS A 36 -14.50 -53.42 25.04
CA CYS A 36 -15.46 -52.70 25.90
C CYS A 36 -16.84 -52.73 25.21
N SER A 37 -17.92 -52.54 25.96
CA SER A 37 -19.29 -52.84 25.51
C SER A 37 -20.34 -51.95 26.17
N SER A 38 -21.52 -51.89 25.55
CA SER A 38 -22.70 -51.05 25.84
C SER A 38 -22.56 -49.59 25.38
N ASP A 39 -22.85 -49.42 24.09
CA ASP A 39 -23.42 -48.20 23.53
C ASP A 39 -24.73 -47.82 24.26
N ASP A 40 -24.96 -46.51 24.40
CA ASP A 40 -26.18 -45.79 24.04
C ASP A 40 -25.76 -44.29 23.99
N ASP A 41 -26.42 -43.46 23.16
CA ASP A 41 -26.16 -42.02 22.92
C ASP A 41 -25.02 -41.57 21.93
N CYS A 42 -24.65 -42.37 20.91
CA CYS A 42 -23.75 -41.93 19.82
C CYS A 42 -24.16 -42.41 18.41
N GLU A 43 -24.83 -41.57 17.62
CA GLU A 43 -24.76 -41.67 16.14
C GLU A 43 -23.51 -40.91 15.63
N GLY A 44 -22.87 -41.40 14.54
CA GLY A 44 -21.81 -40.66 13.82
C GLY A 44 -20.38 -41.21 13.92
N GLY A 45 -20.07 -42.12 14.85
CA GLY A 45 -18.91 -43.03 14.74
C GLY A 45 -17.50 -42.43 14.78
N GLN A 46 -17.15 -41.64 15.81
CA GLN A 46 -15.76 -41.25 16.11
C GLN A 46 -15.36 -41.52 17.57
N THR A 47 -14.06 -41.70 17.84
CA THR A 47 -13.53 -42.11 19.15
C THR A 47 -12.98 -40.94 19.98
N CYS A 48 -13.42 -40.82 21.23
CA CYS A 48 -12.85 -39.87 22.20
C CYS A 48 -11.52 -40.37 22.79
N VAL A 49 -10.61 -39.45 23.13
CA VAL A 49 -9.34 -39.73 23.82
C VAL A 49 -9.30 -38.95 25.14
N GLN A 50 -8.87 -39.60 26.23
CA GLN A 50 -8.86 -39.01 27.57
C GLN A 50 -7.48 -38.43 27.90
N SER A 51 -7.43 -37.15 28.29
CA SER A 51 -6.23 -36.49 28.80
C SER A 51 -6.57 -35.60 30.00
N GLY A 52 -5.68 -35.52 30.99
CA GLY A 52 -5.83 -34.66 32.18
C GLY A 52 -6.99 -34.96 33.14
N GLY A 53 -7.94 -35.83 32.78
CA GLY A 53 -9.13 -36.14 33.57
C GLY A 53 -10.42 -35.43 33.11
N LEU A 54 -10.36 -34.63 32.04
CA LEU A 54 -11.53 -34.16 31.30
C LEU A 54 -11.74 -35.00 30.04
N LEU A 55 -12.98 -35.02 29.54
CA LEU A 55 -13.29 -35.39 28.17
C LEU A 55 -13.31 -34.10 27.33
N VAL A 56 -12.52 -34.06 26.27
CA VAL A 56 -12.36 -32.89 25.41
C VAL A 56 -12.74 -33.28 23.98
N ARG A 57 -13.71 -32.57 23.41
CA ARG A 57 -14.01 -32.58 21.97
C ARG A 57 -13.06 -31.59 21.29
N GLY A 58 -12.71 -31.79 20.03
CA GLY A 58 -11.82 -30.88 19.30
C GLY A 58 -12.33 -29.43 19.30
N GLY A 59 -11.41 -28.46 19.31
CA GLY A 59 -11.69 -27.03 19.18
C GLY A 59 -12.07 -26.31 20.49
N GLY A 60 -13.20 -26.67 21.11
CA GLY A 60 -13.88 -25.76 22.05
C GLY A 60 -14.24 -26.30 23.44
N VAL A 61 -14.30 -25.40 24.42
CA VAL A 61 -14.81 -25.66 25.78
C VAL A 61 -16.32 -25.40 25.84
N CYS A 62 -17.12 -26.43 26.08
CA CYS A 62 -18.56 -26.29 26.25
C CYS A 62 -18.92 -25.57 27.57
N VAL A 63 -19.75 -24.53 27.49
CA VAL A 63 -20.45 -23.94 28.65
C VAL A 63 -21.83 -24.57 28.77
N ASP A 64 -22.23 -24.98 29.97
CA ASP A 64 -23.48 -25.69 30.23
C ASP A 64 -24.73 -24.79 30.05
N ARG A 65 -25.70 -25.29 29.28
CA ARG A 65 -27.10 -24.85 29.29
C ARG A 65 -28.03 -26.07 29.22
N THR A 66 -28.42 -26.66 30.35
CA THR A 66 -29.80 -26.51 30.91
C THR A 66 -30.14 -27.52 32.03
N ALA A 67 -30.73 -27.02 33.12
CA ALA A 67 -31.69 -27.74 33.97
C ALA A 67 -32.56 -26.72 34.74
N ALA A 68 -33.78 -27.08 35.11
CA ALA A 68 -34.76 -26.15 35.70
C ALA A 68 -35.37 -26.64 37.02
N ALA A 69 -35.85 -25.66 37.81
CA ALA A 69 -36.79 -25.74 38.94
C ALA A 69 -36.39 -26.56 40.19
N LEU A 70 -36.50 -25.93 41.38
CA LEU A 70 -37.51 -26.26 42.41
C LEU A 70 -37.42 -25.39 43.69
N ASP A 71 -38.45 -24.56 43.90
CA ASP A 71 -39.25 -24.35 45.13
C ASP A 71 -38.64 -23.90 46.50
N ALA A 72 -39.53 -23.37 47.37
CA ALA A 72 -39.44 -23.12 48.82
C ALA A 72 -38.29 -22.23 49.36
N GLY A 73 -38.46 -20.93 49.68
CA GLY A 73 -39.51 -20.33 50.52
C GLY A 73 -38.93 -19.83 51.88
N SER A 74 -39.60 -18.88 52.54
CA SER A 74 -39.26 -18.26 53.87
C SER A 74 -38.00 -17.34 53.89
N ASP A 75 -37.91 -16.29 54.73
CA ASP A 75 -38.89 -15.72 55.66
C ASP A 75 -38.77 -14.17 55.88
N THR A 76 -39.78 -13.65 56.59
CA THR A 76 -40.19 -12.27 56.90
C THR A 76 -39.26 -11.36 57.74
N SER A 77 -39.35 -10.04 57.50
CA SER A 77 -39.42 -8.89 58.45
C SER A 77 -39.30 -7.58 57.64
N GLU A 78 -40.10 -6.50 57.75
CA GLU A 78 -40.79 -5.80 58.86
C GLU A 78 -39.86 -5.18 59.91
N ALA A 79 -39.91 -3.88 60.26
CA ALA A 79 -40.69 -2.74 59.73
C ALA A 79 -40.14 -1.39 60.30
N ASP A 80 -40.77 -0.27 59.92
CA ASP A 80 -41.55 0.63 60.83
C ASP A 80 -41.23 2.14 60.90
N VAL A 81 -42.31 2.93 61.10
CA VAL A 81 -42.52 4.35 61.48
C VAL A 81 -41.83 5.55 60.77
N GLY A 82 -42.63 6.61 60.50
CA GLY A 82 -42.21 8.02 60.40
C GLY A 82 -42.31 8.75 61.77
N PRO A 83 -42.81 10.01 61.90
CA PRO A 83 -43.39 10.93 60.90
C PRO A 83 -42.90 12.42 61.04
N ASP A 84 -43.72 13.38 60.54
CA ASP A 84 -43.78 14.84 60.82
C ASP A 84 -42.60 15.77 60.39
N ALA A 85 -42.76 17.00 59.86
CA ALA A 85 -43.87 17.86 59.43
C ALA A 85 -43.28 19.27 59.06
N SER A 86 -44.15 20.23 58.76
CA SER A 86 -43.99 21.71 58.74
C SER A 86 -43.32 22.45 57.55
N ASP A 87 -44.17 23.24 56.89
CA ASP A 87 -44.09 24.67 56.51
C ASP A 87 -42.95 25.17 55.58
N ALA A 88 -43.14 25.95 54.50
CA ALA A 88 -44.16 26.89 53.97
C ALA A 88 -43.82 28.39 54.10
N ASP A 89 -43.70 29.05 52.94
CA ASP A 89 -43.69 30.49 52.57
C ASP A 89 -43.47 30.48 51.04
N GLU A 90 -44.31 30.92 50.09
CA GLU A 90 -45.39 31.92 49.96
C GLU A 90 -44.94 33.37 49.64
N LEU A 91 -45.75 34.05 48.82
CA LEU A 91 -45.67 35.43 48.27
C LEU A 91 -44.69 35.62 47.08
N ASP A 92 -45.03 36.05 45.86
CA ASP A 92 -46.15 36.82 45.23
C ASP A 92 -45.84 38.31 44.91
N ALA A 93 -46.54 38.84 43.89
CA ALA A 93 -46.82 40.25 43.59
C ALA A 93 -45.72 41.20 43.03
N SER A 94 -45.63 41.21 41.69
CA SER A 94 -46.09 42.32 40.83
C SER A 94 -45.38 43.70 40.75
N ASP A 95 -45.23 44.17 39.49
CA ASP A 95 -45.89 45.37 38.90
C ASP A 95 -45.05 46.58 38.37
N VAL A 96 -45.65 47.22 37.35
CA VAL A 96 -45.48 48.53 36.69
C VAL A 96 -44.14 48.98 36.06
N SER A 97 -44.32 49.47 34.82
CA SER A 97 -43.83 50.75 34.23
C SER A 97 -42.61 50.75 33.32
N ASP A 98 -42.51 51.62 32.31
CA ASP A 98 -43.48 52.19 31.33
C ASP A 98 -42.70 53.18 30.43
N VAL A 99 -43.13 53.41 29.16
CA VAL A 99 -42.84 54.64 28.38
C VAL A 99 -41.34 54.88 27.97
N ALA A 100 -40.94 55.36 26.77
CA ALA A 100 -41.64 56.03 25.66
C ALA A 100 -41.02 55.74 24.27
N ASP A 101 -41.80 56.02 23.20
CA ASP A 101 -41.50 56.82 21.98
C ASP A 101 -40.10 56.81 21.33
N ALA A 102 -39.88 56.84 20.01
CA ALA A 102 -40.67 56.90 18.77
C ALA A 102 -39.69 57.22 17.59
N ALA A 103 -40.23 57.35 16.38
CA ALA A 103 -39.61 57.79 15.12
C ALA A 103 -38.66 56.77 14.40
N ASP A 104 -38.89 56.28 13.18
CA ASP A 104 -39.51 56.79 11.92
C ASP A 104 -38.52 57.36 10.90
N VAL A 105 -38.26 56.59 9.82
CA VAL A 105 -38.02 57.05 8.44
C VAL A 105 -38.60 55.98 7.48
N SER A 106 -39.23 56.40 6.38
CA SER A 106 -40.00 55.55 5.45
C SER A 106 -39.41 55.36 4.04
N ASP A 107 -40.08 54.46 3.29
CA ASP A 107 -40.11 54.18 1.83
C ASP A 107 -39.37 52.88 1.41
N ALA A 108 -40.01 51.83 0.85
CA ALA A 108 -40.98 51.68 -0.26
C ALA A 108 -40.32 51.70 -1.65
N THR A 109 -40.68 50.88 -2.65
CA THR A 109 -41.75 49.83 -2.83
C THR A 109 -41.10 48.46 -3.25
N ASP A 110 -41.72 47.36 -3.70
CA ASP A 110 -43.08 46.89 -4.14
C ASP A 110 -43.18 45.34 -3.87
N ALA A 111 -44.30 44.59 -3.99
CA ALA A 111 -45.74 44.83 -3.71
C ALA A 111 -46.68 43.60 -3.95
N ALA A 112 -46.22 42.33 -3.96
CA ALA A 112 -47.10 41.13 -4.15
C ALA A 112 -46.59 39.94 -3.30
N ASP A 113 -47.31 39.30 -2.36
CA ASP A 113 -48.76 39.02 -2.17
C ASP A 113 -49.28 37.97 -3.17
N THR A 114 -49.79 36.80 -2.77
CA THR A 114 -50.89 36.57 -1.79
C THR A 114 -50.57 35.65 -0.59
N THR A 115 -51.25 35.89 0.54
CA THR A 115 -51.21 35.12 1.80
C THR A 115 -52.36 34.11 1.99
N ASP A 116 -52.42 33.53 3.21
CA ASP A 116 -53.51 32.79 3.87
C ASP A 116 -53.66 31.28 3.54
N ALA A 117 -53.96 30.39 4.51
CA ALA A 117 -54.37 30.63 5.91
C ALA A 117 -53.85 29.57 6.90
N THR A 118 -53.87 29.91 8.20
CA THR A 118 -53.70 28.98 9.33
C THR A 118 -54.96 28.96 10.23
N ASP A 119 -55.02 27.98 11.13
CA ASP A 119 -55.99 27.80 12.22
C ASP A 119 -57.48 27.66 11.87
N ALA A 120 -57.89 26.41 11.65
CA ALA A 120 -59.11 25.88 12.26
C ALA A 120 -58.76 24.54 12.94
N ALA A 121 -59.06 24.42 14.24
CA ALA A 121 -58.70 23.23 15.00
C ALA A 121 -59.61 22.04 14.69
N ASP A 122 -59.01 20.87 14.51
CA ASP A 122 -59.65 19.58 14.81
C ASP A 122 -58.71 18.80 15.75
N ALA A 123 -59.28 18.11 16.72
CA ALA A 123 -58.56 17.19 17.60
C ALA A 123 -58.77 15.75 17.11
N ASP A 124 -57.99 14.80 17.64
CA ASP A 124 -58.01 13.39 17.24
C ASP A 124 -57.54 13.10 15.79
N ALA A 125 -56.69 13.97 15.24
CA ALA A 125 -55.62 13.47 14.38
C ALA A 125 -54.61 12.72 15.28
N ALA A 126 -54.78 11.40 15.39
CA ALA A 126 -53.72 10.54 15.91
C ALA A 126 -52.49 10.62 15.00
N ASP A 127 -51.30 10.34 15.53
CA ASP A 127 -50.09 10.16 14.73
C ASP A 127 -50.30 9.00 13.76
N VAL A 128 -50.71 9.33 12.54
CA VAL A 128 -50.62 8.44 11.39
C VAL A 128 -49.15 8.46 11.02
N GLU A 129 -48.40 7.48 11.52
CA GLU A 129 -47.05 7.23 11.02
C GLU A 129 -47.12 7.18 9.49
N PRO A 130 -46.19 7.86 8.77
CA PRO A 130 -46.19 7.84 7.32
C PRO A 130 -46.13 6.39 6.85
N ALA A 131 -46.78 6.10 5.72
CA ALA A 131 -46.68 4.77 5.13
C ALA A 131 -45.19 4.41 4.96
N PRO A 132 -44.76 3.19 5.34
CA PRO A 132 -43.37 2.80 5.23
C PRO A 132 -42.88 3.05 3.80
N CYS A 133 -41.72 3.68 3.69
CA CYS A 133 -41.16 4.14 2.43
C CYS A 133 -39.67 3.81 2.42
N THR A 134 -39.27 2.97 1.47
CA THR A 134 -37.86 2.57 1.30
C THR A 134 -37.33 3.15 -0.01
N ARG A 135 -36.42 4.12 0.07
CA ARG A 135 -35.65 4.56 -1.08
C ARG A 135 -34.66 3.47 -1.47
N LEU A 136 -34.85 2.88 -2.64
CA LEU A 136 -33.86 2.03 -3.28
C LEU A 136 -32.97 2.91 -4.17
N SER A 137 -31.65 2.81 -3.99
CA SER A 137 -30.67 3.68 -4.67
C SER A 137 -29.62 2.82 -5.40
N PRO A 138 -29.46 2.92 -6.74
CA PRO A 138 -28.45 2.15 -7.45
C PRO A 138 -27.04 2.57 -7.03
N LEU A 139 -26.17 1.58 -6.83
CA LEU A 139 -24.74 1.76 -6.62
C LEU A 139 -23.95 1.33 -7.87
N TRP A 140 -24.41 0.26 -8.53
CA TRP A 140 -23.82 -0.28 -9.77
C TRP A 140 -24.80 -1.22 -10.48
N GLY A 141 -24.67 -1.41 -11.78
CA GLY A 141 -25.34 -2.52 -12.47
C GLY A 141 -24.81 -2.74 -13.88
N ALA A 142 -24.61 -4.01 -14.24
CA ALA A 142 -24.06 -4.41 -15.54
C ALA A 142 -24.60 -5.77 -15.98
N GLY A 143 -24.39 -6.07 -17.27
CA GLY A 143 -24.62 -7.39 -17.87
C GLY A 143 -23.30 -8.13 -18.10
N ALA A 144 -23.27 -9.44 -17.81
CA ALA A 144 -22.09 -10.29 -17.94
C ALA A 144 -22.36 -11.51 -18.83
N GLU A 145 -21.29 -12.14 -19.36
CA GLU A 145 -21.38 -13.43 -20.04
C GLU A 145 -21.15 -14.62 -19.07
N PRO A 146 -21.92 -15.72 -19.19
CA PRO A 146 -23.10 -15.88 -20.04
C PRO A 146 -24.30 -15.09 -19.50
N ALA A 147 -25.29 -14.86 -20.37
CA ALA A 147 -26.43 -13.95 -20.26
C ALA A 147 -27.03 -13.70 -18.85
N THR A 148 -26.39 -12.88 -18.05
CA THR A 148 -26.79 -12.57 -16.67
C THR A 148 -26.73 -11.07 -16.43
N VAL A 149 -27.70 -10.53 -15.71
CA VAL A 149 -27.81 -9.12 -15.37
C VAL A 149 -27.77 -8.98 -13.86
N THR A 150 -26.91 -8.09 -13.37
CA THR A 150 -26.69 -7.84 -11.95
C THR A 150 -27.01 -6.38 -11.61
N THR A 151 -27.65 -6.15 -10.47
CA THR A 151 -27.96 -4.81 -9.96
C THR A 151 -27.61 -4.75 -8.48
N LEU A 152 -26.68 -3.86 -8.12
CA LEU A 152 -26.26 -3.54 -6.76
C LEU A 152 -26.95 -2.23 -6.34
N PHE A 153 -27.65 -2.23 -5.22
CA PHE A 153 -28.35 -1.07 -4.70
C PHE A 153 -28.36 -1.04 -3.16
N ALA A 154 -28.49 0.15 -2.59
CA ALA A 154 -28.75 0.34 -1.16
C ALA A 154 -30.25 0.53 -0.90
N ALA A 155 -30.74 0.02 0.22
CA ALA A 155 -32.09 0.28 0.72
C ALA A 155 -32.05 1.21 1.95
N GLU A 156 -32.79 2.31 1.92
CA GLU A 156 -32.75 3.35 2.94
C GLU A 156 -34.16 3.89 3.23
N ASP A 157 -34.51 4.20 4.48
CA ASP A 157 -35.79 4.82 4.80
C ASP A 157 -35.90 6.23 4.19
N CYS A 158 -37.00 6.52 3.50
CA CYS A 158 -37.19 7.75 2.73
C CYS A 158 -37.14 9.04 3.56
N TYR A 159 -37.38 8.97 4.87
CA TYR A 159 -37.58 10.12 5.74
C TYR A 159 -36.39 10.41 6.65
N THR A 160 -35.63 9.38 7.00
CA THR A 160 -34.53 9.40 7.96
C THR A 160 -33.17 9.11 7.33
N ASN A 161 -33.14 8.65 6.08
CA ASN A 161 -31.95 8.10 5.41
C ASN A 161 -31.28 6.98 6.24
N ALA A 162 -32.05 6.26 7.07
CA ALA A 162 -31.57 5.13 7.86
C ALA A 162 -31.44 3.86 6.99
N PRO A 163 -30.40 3.03 7.15
CA PRO A 163 -30.25 1.80 6.35
C PRO A 163 -31.35 0.78 6.67
N VAL A 164 -31.97 0.19 5.63
CA VAL A 164 -32.99 -0.86 5.76
C VAL A 164 -32.33 -2.21 5.50
N ALA A 165 -31.84 -2.82 6.59
CA ALA A 165 -31.21 -4.13 6.59
C ALA A 165 -32.24 -5.29 6.68
N ASP A 166 -31.75 -6.52 6.72
CA ASP A 166 -32.52 -7.77 6.93
C ASP A 166 -33.61 -8.10 5.89
N LEU A 167 -33.65 -7.42 4.74
CA LEU A 167 -34.49 -7.81 3.59
C LEU A 167 -33.98 -9.11 2.93
N ASP A 168 -34.92 -9.90 2.40
CA ASP A 168 -34.65 -11.20 1.75
C ASP A 168 -35.07 -11.24 0.26
N GLU A 169 -34.81 -12.35 -0.42
CA GLU A 169 -35.16 -12.54 -1.83
C GLU A 169 -36.67 -12.47 -2.14
N THR A 170 -37.53 -12.62 -1.13
CA THR A 170 -39.00 -12.50 -1.26
C THR A 170 -39.48 -11.07 -1.05
N SER A 171 -38.60 -10.20 -0.56
CA SER A 171 -38.86 -8.78 -0.31
C SER A 171 -38.81 -7.94 -1.59
N PHE A 172 -38.25 -8.47 -2.69
CA PHE A 172 -38.04 -7.75 -3.96
C PHE A 172 -38.86 -8.34 -5.11
N VAL A 173 -39.20 -7.48 -6.08
CA VAL A 173 -39.69 -7.85 -7.40
C VAL A 173 -38.72 -7.30 -8.44
N ILE A 174 -38.35 -8.15 -9.41
CA ILE A 174 -37.48 -7.78 -10.53
C ILE A 174 -38.31 -7.84 -11.81
N ALA A 175 -38.19 -6.84 -12.68
CA ALA A 175 -38.80 -6.84 -14.02
C ALA A 175 -37.78 -6.45 -15.09
N GLU A 176 -37.94 -6.99 -16.30
CA GLU A 176 -37.07 -6.69 -17.45
C GLU A 176 -37.93 -6.17 -18.62
N ASP A 177 -37.50 -5.06 -19.24
CA ASP A 177 -38.29 -4.33 -20.25
C ASP A 177 -39.76 -4.08 -19.78
N GLY A 178 -39.95 -3.81 -18.49
CA GLY A 178 -41.27 -3.64 -17.84
C GLY A 178 -42.10 -4.92 -17.67
N SER A 179 -41.48 -6.10 -17.70
CA SER A 179 -42.13 -7.41 -17.52
C SER A 179 -41.57 -8.16 -16.30
N ASN A 180 -42.39 -8.35 -15.25
CA ASN A 180 -41.98 -9.02 -14.01
C ASN A 180 -41.45 -10.45 -14.27
N LEU A 181 -40.28 -10.74 -13.71
CA LEU A 181 -39.59 -12.01 -13.83
C LEU A 181 -40.08 -13.00 -12.77
N VAL A 182 -40.13 -14.29 -13.15
CA VAL A 182 -40.34 -15.37 -12.17
C VAL A 182 -38.99 -15.76 -11.59
N VAL A 183 -38.50 -14.94 -10.67
CA VAL A 183 -37.32 -15.23 -9.83
C VAL A 183 -37.55 -16.56 -9.11
N GLN A 184 -36.57 -17.47 -9.13
CA GLN A 184 -36.62 -18.70 -8.33
C GLN A 184 -35.70 -18.57 -7.11
N PRO A 185 -35.96 -19.31 -6.00
CA PRO A 185 -35.15 -19.29 -4.75
C PRO A 185 -33.69 -19.78 -4.84
N ALA A 186 -33.06 -19.62 -6.00
CA ALA A 186 -31.66 -19.92 -6.28
C ALA A 186 -31.07 -19.01 -7.38
N SER A 187 -31.72 -17.87 -7.67
CA SER A 187 -31.35 -16.94 -8.75
C SER A 187 -31.66 -15.50 -8.34
N SER A 188 -31.22 -15.12 -7.14
CA SER A 188 -31.72 -13.93 -6.43
C SER A 188 -30.65 -13.24 -5.59
N MET A 189 -30.03 -13.90 -4.60
CA MET A 189 -29.07 -13.26 -3.68
C MET A 189 -27.72 -13.98 -3.64
N LEU A 190 -26.71 -13.41 -4.30
CA LEU A 190 -25.32 -13.87 -4.24
C LEU A 190 -24.58 -13.15 -3.10
N GLN A 191 -24.87 -13.53 -1.87
CA GLN A 191 -24.32 -12.90 -0.66
C GLN A 191 -22.79 -13.11 -0.51
N ASP A 192 -22.16 -12.15 0.17
CA ASP A 192 -20.73 -11.99 0.49
C ASP A 192 -19.73 -11.94 -0.68
N ARG A 193 -19.78 -12.87 -1.65
CA ARG A 193 -18.58 -13.20 -2.45
C ARG A 193 -18.38 -12.44 -3.76
N ALA A 194 -19.39 -11.74 -4.25
CA ALA A 194 -19.33 -10.96 -5.50
C ALA A 194 -19.39 -9.44 -5.28
N HIS A 195 -19.44 -9.02 -4.00
CA HIS A 195 -19.44 -7.63 -3.56
C HIS A 195 -18.18 -7.36 -2.74
N ARG A 196 -17.42 -6.33 -3.09
CA ARG A 196 -16.20 -5.90 -2.40
C ARG A 196 -16.38 -4.52 -1.79
N VAL A 197 -16.25 -4.42 -0.46
CA VAL A 197 -16.41 -3.16 0.27
C VAL A 197 -15.05 -2.54 0.55
N TYR A 198 -14.92 -1.25 0.28
CA TYR A 198 -13.73 -0.44 0.55
C TYR A 198 -14.05 0.67 1.56
N VAL A 199 -13.22 0.83 2.59
CA VAL A 199 -13.40 1.82 3.66
C VAL A 199 -12.10 2.60 3.88
N THR A 200 -12.02 3.83 3.37
CA THR A 200 -10.80 4.66 3.45
C THR A 200 -10.89 5.65 4.60
N LEU A 201 -9.93 5.61 5.52
CA LEU A 201 -9.71 6.62 6.56
C LEU A 201 -8.75 7.69 6.03
N LEU A 202 -9.26 8.87 5.63
CA LEU A 202 -8.43 10.03 5.34
C LEU A 202 -8.18 10.81 6.64
N ILE A 203 -6.92 10.78 7.10
CA ILE A 203 -6.47 11.32 8.39
C ILE A 203 -5.66 12.59 8.16
N ASP A 204 -6.23 13.70 8.61
CA ASP A 204 -5.55 14.98 8.80
C ASP A 204 -4.54 14.89 9.96
N LEU A 205 -3.26 15.05 9.64
CA LEU A 205 -2.18 15.23 10.62
C LEU A 205 -1.71 16.70 10.67
N SER A 206 -2.38 17.62 9.99
CA SER A 206 -1.99 19.03 9.91
C SER A 206 -2.37 19.84 11.15
N GLY A 207 -1.80 21.04 11.29
CA GLY A 207 -2.33 22.10 12.15
C GLY A 207 -2.62 21.69 13.60
N GLN A 208 -3.90 21.63 13.98
CA GLN A 208 -4.33 21.28 15.35
C GLN A 208 -4.43 19.75 15.60
N ALA A 209 -4.40 18.90 14.56
CA ALA A 209 -4.39 17.45 14.75
C ALA A 209 -3.13 16.97 15.49
N GLN A 210 -2.00 17.68 15.30
CA GLN A 210 -0.72 17.39 15.95
C GLN A 210 -0.81 17.33 17.49
N SER A 211 -1.68 18.11 18.13
CA SER A 211 -1.84 18.07 19.59
C SER A 211 -2.72 16.91 20.10
N HIS A 212 -3.36 16.15 19.20
CA HIS A 212 -4.29 15.07 19.51
C HIS A 212 -3.97 13.76 18.79
N LYS A 213 -2.72 13.59 18.31
CA LYS A 213 -2.27 12.40 17.58
C LYS A 213 -2.50 11.09 18.32
N ALA A 214 -2.30 11.05 19.64
CA ALA A 214 -2.47 9.83 20.42
C ALA A 214 -3.95 9.43 20.54
N GLU A 215 -4.83 10.42 20.68
CA GLU A 215 -6.28 10.24 20.76
C GLU A 215 -6.88 9.88 19.38
N LEU A 216 -6.37 10.49 18.30
CA LEU A 216 -6.67 10.13 16.91
C LEU A 216 -6.25 8.70 16.57
N GLN A 217 -5.03 8.30 16.96
CA GLN A 217 -4.56 6.92 16.79
C GLN A 217 -5.48 5.94 17.53
N ALA A 218 -5.77 6.19 18.80
CA ALA A 218 -6.64 5.33 19.61
C ALA A 218 -8.08 5.25 19.07
N ALA A 219 -8.61 6.33 18.47
CA ALA A 219 -9.89 6.31 17.79
C ALA A 219 -9.85 5.49 16.49
N ALA A 220 -8.83 5.69 15.64
CA ALA A 220 -8.65 4.93 14.40
C ALA A 220 -8.49 3.43 14.68
N GLU A 221 -7.67 3.04 15.65
CA GLU A 221 -7.51 1.64 16.07
C GLU A 221 -8.83 1.03 16.58
N ALA A 222 -9.62 1.79 17.37
CA ALA A 222 -10.93 1.35 17.85
C ALA A 222 -11.95 1.16 16.71
N PHE A 223 -11.92 2.03 15.69
CA PHE A 223 -12.74 1.89 14.47
C PHE A 223 -12.40 0.61 13.70
N ILE A 224 -11.11 0.27 13.56
CA ILE A 224 -10.70 -1.00 12.94
C ILE A 224 -11.19 -2.20 13.76
N ASP A 225 -11.00 -2.19 15.08
CA ASP A 225 -11.47 -3.29 15.94
C ASP A 225 -13.00 -3.41 15.95
N LYS A 226 -13.73 -2.29 15.82
CA LYS A 226 -15.19 -2.26 15.67
C LYS A 226 -15.64 -2.90 14.35
N LEU A 227 -15.02 -2.54 13.22
CA LEU A 227 -15.27 -3.17 11.92
C LEU A 227 -14.99 -4.68 11.95
N VAL A 228 -13.86 -5.10 12.53
CA VAL A 228 -13.49 -6.53 12.68
C VAL A 228 -14.53 -7.28 13.50
N ALA A 229 -14.97 -6.72 14.62
CA ALA A 229 -15.85 -7.40 15.58
C ALA A 229 -17.30 -7.60 15.10
N GLN A 230 -17.75 -6.86 14.08
CA GLN A 230 -19.15 -6.81 13.67
C GLN A 230 -19.42 -7.12 12.19
N THR A 231 -18.46 -6.92 11.27
CA THR A 231 -18.67 -7.31 9.87
C THR A 231 -18.54 -8.82 9.69
N GLY A 232 -17.50 -9.45 10.27
CA GLY A 232 -17.24 -10.88 10.19
C GLY A 232 -16.85 -11.42 8.80
N VAL A 233 -16.82 -10.57 7.76
CA VAL A 233 -16.62 -10.99 6.36
C VAL A 233 -15.16 -10.93 5.94
N THR A 234 -14.75 -11.84 5.05
CA THR A 234 -13.45 -11.81 4.37
C THR A 234 -13.26 -10.66 3.38
N ASN A 235 -14.34 -9.91 3.09
CA ASN A 235 -14.49 -9.11 1.87
C ASN A 235 -14.58 -7.58 2.08
N VAL A 236 -14.10 -7.09 3.23
CA VAL A 236 -13.90 -5.65 3.49
C VAL A 236 -12.41 -5.31 3.34
N TRP A 237 -12.10 -4.24 2.64
CA TRP A 237 -10.77 -3.62 2.54
C TRP A 237 -10.79 -2.27 3.24
N VAL A 238 -9.71 -1.95 3.96
CA VAL A 238 -9.50 -0.68 4.64
C VAL A 238 -8.37 0.07 3.96
N GLY A 239 -8.65 1.27 3.48
CA GLY A 239 -7.65 2.28 3.16
C GLY A 239 -7.31 3.10 4.41
N VAL A 240 -6.05 3.50 4.55
CA VAL A 240 -5.62 4.56 5.47
C VAL A 240 -4.77 5.52 4.66
N GLU A 241 -5.16 6.79 4.65
CA GLU A 241 -4.51 7.85 3.91
C GLU A 241 -4.18 9.01 4.85
N LEU A 242 -3.00 9.59 4.68
CA LEU A 242 -2.48 10.62 5.59
C LEU A 242 -2.22 11.90 4.81
N PHE A 243 -2.53 13.07 5.37
CA PHE A 243 -2.06 14.36 4.84
C PHE A 243 -1.60 15.29 5.96
N ASP A 244 -0.54 16.07 5.72
CA ASP A 244 -0.01 17.06 6.66
C ASP A 244 -0.38 18.51 6.32
N GLY A 245 -1.08 18.71 5.20
CA GLY A 245 -1.46 20.02 4.69
C GLY A 245 -0.70 20.45 3.44
N SER A 246 0.33 19.70 3.04
CA SER A 246 1.04 19.88 1.76
C SER A 246 0.19 19.55 0.53
N ASN A 247 0.77 19.67 -0.67
CA ASN A 247 0.04 19.56 -1.95
C ASN A 247 -0.59 18.18 -2.22
N GLY A 248 -0.21 17.13 -1.50
CA GLY A 248 -0.70 15.77 -1.70
C GLY A 248 -0.81 14.97 -0.40
N LEU A 249 -1.09 13.68 -0.53
CA LEU A 249 -1.10 12.74 0.60
C LEU A 249 0.34 12.35 0.96
N ILE A 250 0.64 12.23 2.26
CA ILE A 250 1.94 11.76 2.76
C ILE A 250 2.12 10.28 2.40
N SER A 251 1.09 9.46 2.63
CA SER A 251 1.10 8.02 2.42
C SER A 251 -0.34 7.54 2.28
N THR A 252 -0.53 6.50 1.47
CA THR A 252 -1.78 5.76 1.34
C THR A 252 -1.46 4.29 1.57
N LYS A 253 -2.36 3.52 2.18
CA LYS A 253 -2.21 2.07 2.32
C LYS A 253 -3.54 1.37 2.40
N GLN A 254 -3.74 0.36 1.56
CA GLN A 254 -4.97 -0.41 1.51
C GLN A 254 -4.70 -1.89 1.81
N LEU A 255 -5.43 -2.46 2.78
CA LEU A 255 -5.29 -3.85 3.20
C LEU A 255 -6.68 -4.48 3.43
N PRO A 256 -6.86 -5.80 3.22
CA PRO A 256 -8.09 -6.46 3.61
C PRO A 256 -8.24 -6.42 5.15
N LEU A 257 -9.43 -6.15 5.66
CA LEU A 257 -9.76 -5.99 7.09
C LEU A 257 -9.34 -7.20 7.96
N ARG A 258 -9.24 -8.39 7.34
CA ARG A 258 -8.69 -9.61 7.94
C ARG A 258 -7.24 -9.46 8.42
N ASP A 259 -6.50 -8.50 7.90
CA ASP A 259 -5.14 -8.11 8.32
C ASP A 259 -5.16 -6.80 9.15
N SER A 260 -6.08 -6.73 10.10
CA SER A 260 -6.18 -5.63 11.08
C SER A 260 -4.91 -5.43 11.92
N VAL A 261 -4.01 -6.41 11.94
CA VAL A 261 -2.68 -6.30 12.58
C VAL A 261 -1.75 -5.42 11.75
N ARG A 262 -1.55 -5.67 10.43
CA ARG A 262 -0.76 -4.78 9.58
C ARG A 262 -1.42 -3.40 9.41
N ILE A 263 -2.75 -3.30 9.43
CA ILE A 263 -3.46 -2.00 9.41
C ILE A 263 -3.12 -1.16 10.66
N LYS A 264 -3.22 -1.74 11.87
CA LYS A 264 -2.91 -0.99 13.10
C LYS A 264 -1.41 -0.75 13.30
N ALA A 265 -0.54 -1.62 12.77
CA ALA A 265 0.90 -1.36 12.71
C ALA A 265 1.21 -0.11 11.85
N PHE A 266 0.57 0.02 10.68
CA PHE A 266 0.69 1.20 9.84
C PHE A 266 0.17 2.48 10.52
N LEU A 267 -0.97 2.41 11.22
CA LEU A 267 -1.46 3.53 12.05
C LEU A 267 -0.41 3.94 13.11
N GLY A 268 0.23 2.98 13.77
CA GLY A 268 1.32 3.24 14.72
C GLY A 268 2.52 3.98 14.11
N ASP A 269 3.04 3.48 12.97
CA ASP A 269 4.14 4.13 12.25
C ASP A 269 3.73 5.54 11.74
N ALA A 270 2.50 5.69 11.25
CA ALA A 270 1.91 6.94 10.74
C ALA A 270 1.79 8.04 11.81
N PHE A 271 1.23 7.72 12.98
CA PHE A 271 1.06 8.70 14.06
C PHE A 271 2.39 9.05 14.74
N ALA A 272 3.42 8.20 14.62
CA ALA A 272 4.78 8.48 15.09
C ALA A 272 5.54 9.52 14.24
N LEU A 273 5.05 9.89 13.05
CA LEU A 273 5.69 10.89 12.18
C LEU A 273 5.88 12.25 12.88
N THR A 274 7.06 12.84 12.68
CA THR A 274 7.42 14.18 13.19
C THR A 274 7.90 15.09 12.05
N GLY A 275 7.92 16.41 12.27
CA GLY A 275 8.41 17.36 11.26
C GLY A 275 7.47 17.63 10.07
N LEU A 276 6.23 17.13 10.14
CA LEU A 276 5.14 17.40 9.20
C LEU A 276 4.80 18.90 9.11
N ASP A 277 4.21 19.36 8.00
CA ASP A 277 3.89 20.79 7.83
C ASP A 277 2.90 21.31 8.88
N THR A 278 3.05 22.60 9.19
CA THR A 278 2.27 23.37 10.17
C THR A 278 1.91 24.77 9.65
N GLY A 279 2.30 25.13 8.42
CA GLY A 279 2.14 26.47 7.84
C GLY A 279 0.83 26.69 7.08
N ALA A 280 0.34 25.69 6.36
CA ALA A 280 -0.89 25.72 5.57
C ALA A 280 -1.56 24.33 5.52
N THR A 281 -2.79 24.27 5.00
CA THR A 281 -3.61 23.06 5.00
C THR A 281 -4.40 22.90 3.69
N ASN A 282 -4.20 21.79 2.98
CA ASN A 282 -4.80 21.46 1.68
C ASN A 282 -5.89 20.38 1.82
N LEU A 283 -6.86 20.58 2.71
CA LEU A 283 -7.95 19.61 2.96
C LEU A 283 -8.76 19.32 1.68
N ASN A 284 -8.99 20.31 0.83
CA ASN A 284 -9.75 20.13 -0.39
C ASN A 284 -9.01 19.19 -1.36
N GLY A 285 -7.70 19.43 -1.57
CA GLY A 285 -6.87 18.58 -2.43
C GLY A 285 -6.73 17.15 -1.90
N ALA A 286 -6.59 17.01 -0.57
CA ALA A 286 -6.55 15.70 0.08
C ALA A 286 -7.85 14.89 -0.10
N VAL A 287 -9.02 15.52 0.04
CA VAL A 287 -10.33 14.87 -0.20
C VAL A 287 -10.50 14.47 -1.67
N SER A 288 -10.12 15.35 -2.61
CA SER A 288 -10.15 15.06 -4.05
C SER A 288 -9.26 13.86 -4.41
N THR A 289 -8.03 13.83 -3.90
CA THR A 289 -7.10 12.70 -4.11
C THR A 289 -7.61 11.39 -3.51
N ALA A 290 -8.18 11.45 -2.30
CA ALA A 290 -8.73 10.28 -1.61
C ALA A 290 -9.90 9.62 -2.38
N ILE A 291 -10.78 10.44 -2.98
CA ILE A 291 -11.87 9.95 -3.84
C ILE A 291 -11.29 9.27 -5.08
N GLY A 292 -10.33 9.90 -5.75
CA GLY A 292 -9.67 9.32 -6.93
C GLY A 292 -8.99 7.98 -6.64
N ASN A 293 -8.29 7.86 -5.51
CA ASN A 293 -7.64 6.61 -5.08
C ASN A 293 -8.67 5.51 -4.79
N LEU A 294 -9.73 5.84 -4.04
CA LEU A 294 -10.79 4.90 -3.68
C LEU A 294 -11.55 4.41 -4.94
N GLN A 295 -11.89 5.31 -5.87
CA GLN A 295 -12.49 4.94 -7.15
C GLN A 295 -11.54 4.13 -8.03
N SER A 296 -10.24 4.43 -8.03
CA SER A 296 -9.22 3.63 -8.74
C SER A 296 -9.16 2.20 -8.20
N HIS A 297 -9.12 2.02 -6.88
CA HIS A 297 -9.13 0.69 -6.26
C HIS A 297 -10.43 -0.09 -6.49
N GLN A 298 -11.58 0.58 -6.43
CA GLN A 298 -12.86 -0.01 -6.81
C GLN A 298 -12.84 -0.45 -8.28
N LYS A 299 -12.31 0.38 -9.19
CA LYS A 299 -12.19 0.04 -10.61
C LYS A 299 -11.21 -1.09 -10.88
N GLN A 300 -10.05 -1.11 -10.23
CA GLN A 300 -9.09 -2.23 -10.32
C GLN A 300 -9.77 -3.57 -9.98
N ALA A 301 -10.64 -3.61 -8.97
CA ALA A 301 -11.40 -4.82 -8.63
C ALA A 301 -12.45 -5.20 -9.69
N MET A 302 -13.05 -4.22 -10.39
CA MET A 302 -13.94 -4.49 -11.52
C MET A 302 -13.14 -5.05 -12.73
N ASP A 303 -12.09 -4.33 -13.14
CA ASP A 303 -11.28 -4.61 -14.35
C ASP A 303 -10.45 -5.91 -14.26
N VAL A 304 -9.88 -6.25 -13.09
CA VAL A 304 -9.04 -7.46 -12.91
C VAL A 304 -9.85 -8.74 -13.01
N SER A 305 -11.15 -8.69 -12.69
CA SER A 305 -12.03 -9.82 -12.90
C SER A 305 -12.54 -9.85 -14.35
N GLU A 306 -12.31 -10.94 -15.10
CA GLU A 306 -12.95 -11.18 -16.41
C GLU A 306 -14.51 -11.33 -16.32
N GLN A 307 -15.10 -11.00 -15.15
CA GLN A 307 -16.41 -11.46 -14.68
C GLN A 307 -17.19 -10.37 -13.89
N GLY A 308 -16.61 -9.21 -13.63
CA GLY A 308 -17.31 -8.01 -13.09
C GLY A 308 -17.75 -8.09 -11.63
N MET A 309 -16.80 -8.01 -10.68
CA MET A 309 -17.13 -7.87 -9.24
C MET A 309 -17.77 -6.51 -8.93
N ALA A 310 -18.87 -6.50 -8.18
CA ALA A 310 -19.52 -5.26 -7.74
C ALA A 310 -18.79 -4.64 -6.53
N THR A 311 -18.78 -3.32 -6.38
CA THR A 311 -18.04 -2.65 -5.30
C THR A 311 -18.85 -1.58 -4.55
N SER A 312 -18.37 -1.17 -3.37
CA SER A 312 -18.87 0.03 -2.68
C SER A 312 -17.76 0.71 -1.88
N GLY A 313 -17.59 2.01 -2.06
CA GLY A 313 -16.58 2.82 -1.38
C GLY A 313 -17.17 3.67 -0.26
N TYR A 314 -16.47 3.74 0.87
CA TYR A 314 -16.76 4.60 2.00
C TYR A 314 -15.53 5.43 2.35
N LEU A 315 -15.55 6.73 2.10
CA LEU A 315 -14.49 7.66 2.51
C LEU A 315 -14.86 8.31 3.85
N VAL A 316 -14.06 8.07 4.88
CA VAL A 316 -14.19 8.65 6.23
C VAL A 316 -13.11 9.69 6.42
N VAL A 317 -13.50 10.97 6.49
CA VAL A 317 -12.57 12.10 6.66
C VAL A 317 -12.50 12.50 8.13
N LEU A 318 -11.30 12.41 8.71
CA LEU A 318 -10.98 12.88 10.06
C LEU A 318 -10.17 14.17 9.94
N SER A 319 -10.72 15.33 10.34
CA SER A 319 -10.01 16.61 10.19
C SER A 319 -10.09 17.56 11.39
N ALA A 320 -9.00 18.33 11.57
CA ALA A 320 -8.81 19.34 12.61
C ALA A 320 -8.87 20.78 12.09
N GLY A 321 -9.11 20.98 10.78
CA GLY A 321 -8.89 22.29 10.16
C GLY A 321 -9.78 22.59 8.95
N GLN A 322 -9.60 23.80 8.44
CA GLN A 322 -10.14 24.21 7.14
C GLN A 322 -9.09 23.93 6.07
N ASP A 323 -9.47 23.96 4.79
CA ASP A 323 -8.51 24.33 3.76
C ASP A 323 -8.09 25.80 3.96
N THR A 324 -6.78 26.03 4.07
CA THR A 324 -6.13 27.35 4.17
C THR A 324 -5.08 27.59 3.10
N ALA A 325 -4.65 26.55 2.39
CA ALA A 325 -3.68 26.63 1.30
C ALA A 325 -4.31 27.13 -0.01
N GLY A 326 -5.56 26.73 -0.28
CA GLY A 326 -6.32 27.14 -1.46
C GLY A 326 -5.82 26.55 -2.78
N TYR A 327 -5.14 25.40 -2.76
CA TYR A 327 -4.65 24.74 -3.96
C TYR A 327 -5.78 24.10 -4.79
N ALA A 328 -6.82 23.59 -4.14
CA ALA A 328 -8.07 23.15 -4.76
C ALA A 328 -9.25 24.01 -4.29
N ASP A 329 -10.14 24.40 -5.22
CA ASP A 329 -11.32 25.21 -4.88
C ASP A 329 -12.42 24.35 -4.25
N ALA A 330 -13.02 24.85 -3.18
CA ALA A 330 -14.02 24.11 -2.41
C ALA A 330 -15.28 23.78 -3.23
N ALA A 331 -15.70 24.62 -4.18
CA ALA A 331 -16.85 24.35 -5.03
C ALA A 331 -16.55 23.31 -6.12
N THR A 332 -15.28 23.21 -6.56
CA THR A 332 -14.82 22.12 -7.42
C THR A 332 -14.86 20.79 -6.66
N VAL A 333 -14.28 20.73 -5.45
CA VAL A 333 -14.25 19.48 -4.67
C VAL A 333 -15.63 19.07 -4.14
N THR A 334 -16.53 20.01 -3.80
CA THR A 334 -17.95 19.67 -3.54
C THR A 334 -18.59 19.03 -4.77
N ALA A 335 -18.33 19.54 -5.99
CA ALA A 335 -18.86 18.94 -7.21
C ALA A 335 -18.26 17.55 -7.49
N GLU A 336 -16.98 17.33 -7.19
CA GLU A 336 -16.34 16.00 -7.26
C GLU A 336 -16.94 15.02 -6.24
N VAL A 337 -17.29 15.47 -5.03
CA VAL A 337 -18.00 14.65 -4.03
C VAL A 337 -19.42 14.33 -4.47
N ASP A 338 -20.16 15.31 -5.01
CA ASP A 338 -21.53 15.11 -5.51
C ASP A 338 -21.54 14.15 -6.73
N ASP A 339 -20.56 14.25 -7.63
CA ASP A 339 -20.38 13.36 -8.78
C ASP A 339 -19.99 11.94 -8.35
N ALA A 340 -19.02 11.78 -7.44
CA ALA A 340 -18.62 10.48 -6.90
C ALA A 340 -19.73 9.79 -6.07
N ARG A 341 -20.68 10.55 -5.53
CA ARG A 341 -21.89 10.03 -4.87
C ARG A 341 -22.98 9.59 -5.86
N ALA A 342 -22.94 10.05 -7.11
CA ALA A 342 -23.99 9.82 -8.10
C ALA A 342 -23.68 8.61 -9.00
N TYR A 343 -24.71 7.82 -9.29
CA TYR A 343 -24.63 6.77 -10.31
C TYR A 343 -25.02 7.34 -11.69
N ASP A 344 -24.04 7.52 -12.59
CA ASP A 344 -24.31 7.89 -13.99
C ASP A 344 -24.56 6.65 -14.86
N ALA A 345 -25.81 6.47 -15.28
CA ALA A 345 -26.21 5.40 -16.20
C ALA A 345 -25.62 5.52 -17.63
N GLN A 346 -24.94 6.63 -17.98
CA GLN A 346 -24.16 6.74 -19.22
C GLN A 346 -22.69 6.31 -19.04
N SER A 347 -22.20 6.23 -17.80
CA SER A 347 -20.83 5.90 -17.41
C SER A 347 -20.80 4.84 -16.29
N PRO A 348 -21.46 3.68 -16.44
CA PRO A 348 -21.68 2.71 -15.36
C PRO A 348 -20.39 2.05 -14.82
N ASP A 349 -19.27 2.23 -15.52
CA ASP A 349 -17.93 1.79 -15.12
C ASP A 349 -17.28 2.69 -14.05
N THR A 350 -17.90 3.83 -13.71
CA THR A 350 -17.45 4.76 -12.66
C THR A 350 -18.05 4.35 -11.31
N PRO A 351 -17.25 3.92 -10.33
CA PRO A 351 -17.78 3.41 -9.06
C PRO A 351 -18.19 4.53 -8.09
N THR A 352 -19.31 4.33 -7.39
CA THR A 352 -19.84 5.28 -6.40
C THR A 352 -19.11 5.20 -5.05
N VAL A 353 -18.95 6.36 -4.40
CA VAL A 353 -18.34 6.58 -3.08
C VAL A 353 -19.32 7.30 -2.15
N GLN A 354 -19.53 6.78 -0.94
CA GLN A 354 -20.19 7.51 0.13
C GLN A 354 -19.15 8.19 1.04
N THR A 355 -19.32 9.49 1.29
CA THR A 355 -18.45 10.28 2.16
C THR A 355 -19.06 10.45 3.56
N MET A 356 -18.25 10.34 4.62
CA MET A 356 -18.63 10.60 6.01
C MET A 356 -17.52 11.43 6.69
N GLY A 357 -17.89 12.26 7.66
CA GLY A 357 -16.95 13.20 8.32
C GLY A 357 -16.96 13.15 9.84
N VAL A 358 -15.76 13.28 10.43
CA VAL A 358 -15.53 13.52 11.87
C VAL A 358 -14.63 14.74 12.03
N ALA A 359 -15.14 15.75 12.75
CA ALA A 359 -14.45 17.01 13.01
C ALA A 359 -13.97 17.09 14.47
N LEU A 360 -12.73 17.49 14.69
CA LEU A 360 -12.09 17.57 16.01
C LEU A 360 -12.51 18.82 16.82
N GLN A 361 -12.17 18.83 18.11
CA GLN A 361 -12.59 19.88 19.04
C GLN A 361 -12.01 21.27 18.70
N GLY A 362 -12.83 22.31 18.91
CA GLY A 362 -12.48 23.72 18.64
C GLY A 362 -12.89 24.19 17.24
N ALA A 363 -13.10 23.25 16.32
CA ALA A 363 -13.35 23.43 14.88
C ALA A 363 -14.78 23.93 14.55
N ALA A 364 -15.29 24.93 15.29
CA ALA A 364 -16.71 25.25 15.34
C ALA A 364 -17.30 25.77 14.01
N GLN A 365 -16.49 26.46 13.18
CA GLN A 365 -16.82 26.88 11.81
C GLN A 365 -16.60 25.74 10.80
N ASP A 366 -15.73 24.80 11.14
CA ASP A 366 -15.15 23.85 10.19
C ASP A 366 -16.09 22.66 10.02
N ARG A 367 -16.92 22.37 11.04
CA ARG A 367 -18.14 21.56 10.90
C ARG A 367 -19.02 22.01 9.74
N THR A 368 -19.24 23.32 9.56
CA THR A 368 -20.04 23.85 8.45
C THR A 368 -19.29 23.73 7.12
N LYS A 369 -17.96 23.84 7.12
CA LYS A 369 -17.14 23.63 5.91
C LYS A 369 -17.09 22.16 5.48
N LEU A 370 -16.78 21.22 6.38
CA LEU A 370 -16.85 19.79 6.13
C LEU A 370 -18.26 19.36 5.71
N ALA A 371 -19.30 19.95 6.31
CA ALA A 371 -20.67 19.71 5.87
C ALA A 371 -20.95 20.20 4.43
N THR A 372 -20.45 21.38 4.07
CA THR A 372 -20.59 21.94 2.70
C THR A 372 -19.73 21.18 1.68
N LEU A 373 -18.54 20.71 2.10
CA LEU A 373 -17.59 19.99 1.25
C LEU A 373 -18.04 18.55 0.99
N LEU A 374 -18.56 17.87 2.02
CA LEU A 374 -18.92 16.45 1.94
C LEU A 374 -20.41 16.20 1.64
N GLY A 375 -21.32 17.17 1.87
CA GLY A 375 -22.75 17.11 1.52
C GLY A 375 -23.63 16.38 2.55
N ASP A 376 -24.81 16.94 2.87
CA ASP A 376 -25.61 16.85 4.14
C ASP A 376 -25.80 15.49 4.87
N ASP A 377 -25.46 14.37 4.25
CA ASP A 377 -25.62 13.03 4.80
C ASP A 377 -24.38 12.54 5.59
N ARG A 378 -24.61 12.25 6.88
CA ARG A 378 -23.86 11.27 7.73
C ARG A 378 -22.47 11.68 8.24
N TRP A 379 -22.42 12.73 9.06
CA TRP A 379 -21.30 13.02 9.97
C TRP A 379 -21.63 12.72 11.43
N VAL A 380 -20.60 12.38 12.22
CA VAL A 380 -20.66 12.31 13.68
C VAL A 380 -19.83 13.44 14.26
N THR A 381 -20.49 14.37 14.97
CA THR A 381 -19.83 15.55 15.54
C THR A 381 -19.15 15.20 16.86
N ASP A 382 -17.84 15.31 16.94
CA ASP A 382 -17.16 15.34 18.24
C ASP A 382 -17.33 16.71 18.91
N THR A 383 -17.37 16.71 20.25
CA THR A 383 -17.50 17.93 21.07
C THR A 383 -16.36 18.08 22.07
N ASP A 384 -15.75 16.98 22.50
CA ASP A 384 -14.58 16.93 23.39
C ASP A 384 -13.71 15.73 23.02
N VAL A 385 -12.39 15.90 22.93
CA VAL A 385 -11.45 14.83 22.51
C VAL A 385 -11.68 13.43 23.15
N PRO A 386 -12.11 13.29 24.43
CA PRO A 386 -12.43 11.99 25.02
C PRO A 386 -13.60 11.21 24.37
N SER A 387 -14.43 11.82 23.52
CA SER A 387 -15.49 11.11 22.78
C SER A 387 -15.08 10.67 21.36
N LEU A 388 -13.88 11.02 20.88
CA LEU A 388 -13.43 10.74 19.52
C LEU A 388 -13.53 9.25 19.12
N SER A 389 -13.09 8.32 19.99
CA SER A 389 -13.21 6.88 19.75
C SER A 389 -14.67 6.43 19.63
N THR A 390 -15.55 6.88 20.53
CA THR A 390 -16.99 6.56 20.49
C THR A 390 -17.68 7.14 19.26
N ASN A 391 -17.26 8.31 18.81
CA ASN A 391 -17.81 8.95 17.60
C ASN A 391 -17.36 8.22 16.33
N LEU A 392 -16.10 7.79 16.26
CA LEU A 392 -15.63 6.99 15.13
C LEU A 392 -16.19 5.56 15.18
N GLU A 393 -16.35 4.95 16.35
CA GLU A 393 -17.09 3.69 16.53
C GLU A 393 -18.55 3.78 16.05
N ALA A 394 -19.19 4.96 16.16
CA ALA A 394 -20.52 5.21 15.62
C ALA A 394 -20.53 5.41 14.10
N VAL A 395 -19.44 5.94 13.51
CA VAL A 395 -19.23 5.91 12.05
C VAL A 395 -19.07 4.46 11.58
N ALA A 396 -18.34 3.62 12.31
CA ALA A 396 -18.24 2.18 12.01
C ALA A 396 -19.61 1.48 12.08
N ASP A 397 -20.38 1.65 13.18
CA ASP A 397 -21.76 1.12 13.26
C ASP A 397 -22.61 1.55 12.05
N ALA A 398 -22.48 2.82 11.62
CA ALA A 398 -23.25 3.38 10.52
C ALA A 398 -22.77 2.90 9.12
N ILE A 399 -21.49 2.56 8.95
CA ILE A 399 -20.97 1.87 7.76
C ILE A 399 -21.47 0.42 7.73
N ILE A 400 -21.36 -0.30 8.86
CA ILE A 400 -21.78 -1.70 9.00
C ILE A 400 -23.29 -1.84 8.70
N ALA A 401 -24.11 -0.93 9.22
CA ALA A 401 -25.54 -0.89 8.92
C ALA A 401 -25.84 -0.67 7.42
N ARG A 402 -24.99 0.08 6.69
CA ARG A 402 -25.13 0.26 5.24
C ARG A 402 -24.66 -0.93 4.43
N ILE A 403 -23.59 -1.61 4.85
CA ILE A 403 -23.17 -2.90 4.28
C ILE A 403 -24.33 -3.90 4.43
N GLY A 404 -24.95 -4.00 5.61
CA GLY A 404 -26.12 -4.86 5.86
C GLY A 404 -27.42 -4.45 5.16
N ALA A 405 -27.48 -3.25 4.56
CA ALA A 405 -28.59 -2.74 3.76
C ALA A 405 -28.21 -2.58 2.26
N THR A 406 -27.10 -3.17 1.84
CA THR A 406 -26.67 -3.22 0.45
C THR A 406 -27.05 -4.58 -0.14
N TYR A 407 -27.76 -4.57 -1.26
CA TYR A 407 -28.33 -5.76 -1.89
C TYR A 407 -27.82 -5.90 -3.32
N MET A 408 -27.38 -7.11 -3.67
CA MET A 408 -26.99 -7.47 -5.03
C MET A 408 -27.94 -8.54 -5.56
N LEU A 409 -28.78 -8.16 -6.51
CA LEU A 409 -29.67 -9.08 -7.22
C LEU A 409 -29.06 -9.45 -8.57
N ALA A 410 -29.07 -10.74 -8.91
CA ALA A 410 -28.52 -11.25 -10.18
C ALA A 410 -29.47 -12.27 -10.81
N TYR A 411 -29.80 -12.09 -12.10
CA TYR A 411 -30.78 -12.93 -12.79
C TYR A 411 -30.40 -13.24 -14.26
N CYS A 412 -30.90 -14.34 -14.81
CA CYS A 412 -30.66 -14.73 -16.21
C CYS A 412 -31.52 -13.94 -17.20
N SER A 413 -30.89 -13.23 -18.14
CA SER A 413 -31.59 -12.52 -19.22
C SER A 413 -31.64 -13.35 -20.51
N PRO A 414 -32.74 -13.31 -21.29
CA PRO A 414 -32.79 -13.92 -22.62
C PRO A 414 -31.72 -13.38 -23.58
N SER A 415 -30.92 -14.29 -24.13
CA SER A 415 -29.96 -14.05 -25.24
C SER A 415 -30.60 -13.31 -26.43
N ARG A 416 -30.24 -12.04 -26.59
CA ARG A 416 -30.71 -11.12 -27.65
C ARG A 416 -29.75 -9.94 -27.79
N ALA A 417 -29.75 -9.26 -28.94
CA ALA A 417 -28.92 -8.09 -29.18
C ALA A 417 -29.68 -6.78 -28.87
N GLY A 418 -28.97 -5.77 -28.37
CA GLY A 418 -29.49 -4.43 -28.04
C GLY A 418 -29.46 -4.08 -26.55
N SER A 419 -29.91 -2.85 -26.25
CA SER A 419 -30.02 -2.33 -24.89
C SER A 419 -31.43 -2.51 -24.32
N HIS A 420 -31.48 -2.82 -23.03
CA HIS A 420 -32.65 -3.26 -22.26
C HIS A 420 -32.64 -2.64 -20.86
N THR A 421 -33.78 -2.58 -20.18
CA THR A 421 -33.85 -2.14 -18.77
C THR A 421 -34.15 -3.29 -17.81
N SER A 422 -33.39 -3.33 -16.72
CA SER A 422 -33.71 -4.06 -15.49
C SER A 422 -34.37 -3.08 -14.53
N SER A 423 -35.41 -3.50 -13.81
CA SER A 423 -36.02 -2.73 -12.73
C SER A 423 -36.19 -3.56 -11.46
N VAL A 424 -35.96 -2.93 -10.31
CA VAL A 424 -36.15 -3.51 -8.98
C VAL A 424 -37.09 -2.64 -8.14
N GLU A 425 -38.10 -3.25 -7.52
CA GLU A 425 -39.03 -2.65 -6.56
C GLU A 425 -39.18 -3.56 -5.32
N LEU A 426 -39.68 -3.04 -4.20
CA LEU A 426 -40.11 -3.87 -3.07
C LEU A 426 -41.46 -4.53 -3.35
N ALA A 427 -41.61 -5.80 -2.96
CA ALA A 427 -42.76 -6.65 -3.26
C ALA A 427 -44.08 -6.21 -2.59
N ASP A 428 -44.03 -5.27 -1.63
CA ASP A 428 -45.19 -4.64 -1.00
C ASP A 428 -45.57 -3.28 -1.62
N GLY A 429 -44.76 -2.77 -2.55
CA GLY A 429 -44.94 -1.46 -3.18
C GLY A 429 -44.52 -0.28 -2.31
N SER A 430 -43.69 -0.49 -1.28
CA SER A 430 -43.19 0.57 -0.38
C SER A 430 -41.96 1.33 -0.90
N SER A 431 -41.44 1.02 -2.10
CA SER A 431 -40.25 1.69 -2.64
C SER A 431 -40.50 2.55 -3.88
N ASN A 432 -39.47 3.30 -4.28
CA ASN A 432 -39.29 3.65 -5.68
C ASN A 432 -38.75 2.46 -6.48
N ASP A 433 -38.98 2.50 -7.78
CA ASP A 433 -38.32 1.68 -8.78
C ASP A 433 -36.84 2.09 -8.89
N VAL A 434 -35.93 1.12 -9.02
CA VAL A 434 -34.55 1.33 -9.51
C VAL A 434 -34.45 0.74 -10.91
N GLU A 435 -34.47 1.59 -11.95
CA GLU A 435 -34.16 1.18 -13.31
C GLU A 435 -32.66 1.31 -13.61
N VAL A 436 -32.07 0.24 -14.18
CA VAL A 436 -30.71 0.25 -14.73
C VAL A 436 -30.76 -0.26 -16.17
N SER A 437 -30.11 0.47 -17.09
CA SER A 437 -29.95 0.06 -18.48
C SER A 437 -28.73 -0.84 -18.64
N PHE A 438 -28.88 -1.94 -19.38
CA PHE A 438 -27.78 -2.84 -19.75
C PHE A 438 -27.76 -3.10 -21.26
N SER A 439 -26.68 -3.69 -21.76
CA SER A 439 -26.62 -4.29 -23.10
C SER A 439 -26.65 -5.81 -23.00
N ALA A 440 -27.42 -6.45 -23.86
CA ALA A 440 -27.43 -7.90 -24.02
C ALA A 440 -26.56 -8.38 -25.21
N ASP A 441 -25.87 -7.46 -25.91
CA ASP A 441 -24.94 -7.83 -26.98
C ASP A 441 -23.84 -8.77 -26.46
N GLY A 442 -23.71 -9.95 -27.07
CA GLY A 442 -22.80 -11.03 -26.65
C GLY A 442 -23.50 -12.19 -25.92
N PHE A 443 -24.57 -11.91 -25.18
CA PHE A 443 -25.24 -12.85 -24.27
C PHE A 443 -25.49 -14.25 -24.86
N GLY A 444 -24.71 -15.23 -24.40
CA GLY A 444 -24.77 -16.63 -24.83
C GLY A 444 -25.87 -17.47 -24.15
N ALA A 445 -26.13 -18.66 -24.68
CA ALA A 445 -27.01 -19.64 -24.05
C ALA A 445 -26.29 -20.43 -22.96
N GLY A 446 -26.81 -20.43 -21.73
CA GLY A 446 -26.24 -21.19 -20.61
C GLY A 446 -26.77 -20.82 -19.22
N CYS A 447 -27.33 -19.62 -19.05
CA CYS A 447 -27.91 -19.19 -17.77
C CYS A 447 -29.31 -19.81 -17.56
N ASP A 448 -29.47 -20.60 -16.49
CA ASP A 448 -30.75 -21.13 -16.00
C ASP A 448 -30.71 -21.33 -14.46
N ALA A 449 -31.77 -21.89 -13.85
CA ALA A 449 -31.80 -22.10 -12.38
C ALA A 449 -30.81 -23.16 -11.87
N SER A 450 -30.24 -23.99 -12.75
CA SER A 450 -29.11 -24.88 -12.42
C SER A 450 -27.78 -24.12 -12.46
N PHE A 451 -27.60 -23.18 -13.41
CA PHE A 451 -26.36 -22.42 -13.59
C PHE A 451 -25.81 -21.80 -12.29
N PHE A 452 -26.64 -21.07 -11.53
CA PHE A 452 -26.24 -20.48 -10.24
C PHE A 452 -25.88 -21.53 -9.16
N ASN A 453 -26.46 -22.73 -9.21
CA ASN A 453 -26.17 -23.82 -8.27
C ASN A 453 -24.92 -24.63 -8.67
N ASP A 454 -24.84 -25.03 -9.93
CA ASP A 454 -23.81 -25.92 -10.46
C ASP A 454 -22.45 -25.22 -10.56
N ALA A 455 -22.43 -23.90 -10.84
CA ALA A 455 -21.21 -23.09 -10.79
C ALA A 455 -20.55 -23.09 -9.40
N CYS A 456 -21.31 -23.34 -8.33
CA CYS A 456 -20.82 -23.35 -6.94
C CYS A 456 -20.46 -24.77 -6.47
N GLN A 457 -20.95 -25.82 -7.15
CA GLN A 457 -20.84 -27.21 -6.66
C GLN A 457 -19.97 -28.13 -7.53
N THR A 458 -19.75 -27.84 -8.81
CA THR A 458 -19.32 -28.90 -9.75
C THR A 458 -17.84 -28.91 -10.16
N SER A 459 -17.17 -27.77 -10.32
CA SER A 459 -15.73 -27.69 -10.66
C SER A 459 -15.13 -26.30 -10.47
N THR A 460 -13.87 -26.26 -10.01
CA THR A 460 -12.90 -25.15 -10.12
C THR A 460 -13.30 -23.74 -9.64
N CYS A 461 -12.44 -23.16 -8.80
CA CYS A 461 -12.35 -21.71 -8.59
C CYS A 461 -12.38 -20.91 -9.90
N GLY A 462 -13.10 -19.78 -9.91
CA GLY A 462 -13.14 -18.85 -11.05
C GLY A 462 -14.39 -18.91 -11.95
N GLY A 463 -15.54 -19.36 -11.42
CA GLY A 463 -16.83 -19.27 -12.12
C GLY A 463 -17.60 -17.99 -11.75
N SER A 464 -18.11 -17.28 -12.77
CA SER A 464 -18.59 -15.88 -12.75
C SER A 464 -19.66 -15.49 -11.71
N PHE A 465 -20.24 -16.45 -10.98
CA PHE A 465 -21.32 -16.20 -10.01
C PHE A 465 -21.09 -16.82 -8.64
N CYS A 466 -19.98 -17.55 -8.43
CA CYS A 466 -19.77 -18.36 -7.22
C CYS A 466 -18.60 -17.87 -6.35
N GLY A 467 -18.42 -16.54 -6.37
CA GLY A 467 -17.24 -15.89 -5.85
C GLY A 467 -16.03 -16.25 -6.70
N GLY A 468 -15.62 -15.35 -7.59
CA GLY A 468 -14.28 -15.42 -8.17
C GLY A 468 -13.30 -15.63 -7.01
N CYS A 469 -12.52 -16.71 -7.04
CA CYS A 469 -11.81 -17.13 -5.83
C CYS A 469 -10.76 -16.08 -5.51
N ASP A 470 -11.10 -15.20 -4.56
CA ASP A 470 -10.21 -14.24 -3.93
C ASP A 470 -8.87 -14.92 -3.72
N ASP A 471 -7.80 -14.31 -4.22
CA ASP A 471 -6.46 -14.88 -4.30
C ASP A 471 -5.82 -14.93 -2.91
N GLY A 472 -6.47 -15.66 -2.01
CA GLY A 472 -6.86 -15.07 -0.73
C GLY A 472 -7.80 -15.98 0.09
N ALA A 473 -9.04 -16.22 -0.37
CA ALA A 473 -10.08 -16.93 0.37
C ALA A 473 -10.21 -18.41 -0.03
N GLU A 474 -9.35 -19.25 0.54
CA GLU A 474 -9.44 -20.70 0.42
C GLU A 474 -10.60 -21.24 1.29
N ILE A 475 -11.47 -22.10 0.72
CA ILE A 475 -12.62 -22.64 1.45
C ILE A 475 -12.16 -23.74 2.43
N CYS A 476 -11.69 -23.32 3.60
CA CYS A 476 -11.38 -24.15 4.76
C CYS A 476 -12.41 -23.86 5.88
N ALA A 477 -13.33 -24.79 6.12
CA ALA A 477 -14.43 -24.61 7.07
C ALA A 477 -14.06 -25.08 8.49
N GLY A 478 -13.92 -24.14 9.42
CA GLY A 478 -13.63 -24.38 10.84
C GLY A 478 -12.50 -23.51 11.39
N ASP A 479 -12.22 -23.64 12.68
CA ASP A 479 -11.39 -22.72 13.48
C ASP A 479 -9.86 -22.75 13.17
N GLU A 480 -9.42 -23.45 12.12
CA GLU A 480 -8.00 -23.68 11.78
C GLU A 480 -7.54 -22.95 10.49
N GLN A 481 -8.18 -21.82 10.14
CA GLN A 481 -8.00 -21.05 8.90
C GLN A 481 -6.53 -20.71 8.55
N LEU A 482 -5.67 -20.44 9.55
CA LEU A 482 -4.25 -20.11 9.36
C LEU A 482 -3.42 -21.25 8.72
N SER A 483 -3.92 -22.48 8.70
CA SER A 483 -3.20 -23.64 8.18
C SER A 483 -3.19 -23.75 6.65
N CYS A 484 -4.22 -23.24 5.97
CA CYS A 484 -4.36 -23.37 4.51
C CYS A 484 -3.44 -22.38 3.77
N LEU A 485 -3.48 -21.09 4.16
CA LEU A 485 -2.73 -19.97 3.55
C LEU A 485 -1.21 -20.20 3.44
N ASN A 486 -0.61 -20.80 4.47
CA ASN A 486 0.83 -21.06 4.55
C ASN A 486 1.33 -22.03 3.46
N PHE A 487 0.44 -22.77 2.78
CA PHE A 487 0.85 -23.81 1.83
C PHE A 487 1.23 -23.28 0.44
N CYS A 488 0.61 -22.19 -0.06
CA CYS A 488 1.12 -21.50 -1.25
C CYS A 488 2.34 -20.62 -0.91
N GLN A 489 2.32 -19.89 0.23
CA GLN A 489 3.43 -19.01 0.65
C GLN A 489 4.78 -19.74 0.89
N THR A 490 4.77 -21.07 1.01
CA THR A 490 5.99 -21.88 1.14
C THR A 490 6.48 -22.48 -0.19
N GLN A 491 5.86 -22.15 -1.34
CA GLN A 491 6.24 -22.65 -2.67
C GLN A 491 6.75 -21.52 -3.59
N VAL A 492 8.06 -21.44 -3.77
CA VAL A 492 8.75 -20.38 -4.54
C VAL A 492 8.85 -20.74 -6.04
N SER A 493 7.79 -21.31 -6.63
CA SER A 493 7.81 -21.73 -8.04
C SER A 493 6.43 -21.72 -8.71
N CYS A 494 6.21 -20.75 -9.58
CA CYS A 494 4.97 -20.51 -10.32
C CYS A 494 4.72 -21.47 -11.50
N THR A 495 4.87 -22.77 -11.29
CA THR A 495 4.38 -23.76 -12.28
C THR A 495 2.88 -23.96 -12.09
N ALA A 496 2.11 -23.80 -13.18
CA ALA A 496 0.66 -23.90 -13.19
C ALA A 496 0.14 -25.31 -12.88
N THR A 497 0.10 -25.67 -11.60
CA THR A 497 -0.40 -26.93 -11.07
C THR A 497 -1.27 -26.67 -9.85
N ALA A 498 -2.52 -27.12 -9.89
CA ALA A 498 -3.33 -27.24 -8.69
C ALA A 498 -2.68 -28.26 -7.73
N ILE A 499 -2.48 -27.86 -6.48
CA ILE A 499 -1.84 -28.69 -5.44
C ILE A 499 -2.89 -29.15 -4.42
N LEU A 500 -2.66 -30.32 -3.81
CA LEU A 500 -3.56 -30.86 -2.78
C LEU A 500 -2.97 -30.56 -1.41
N ASN A 501 -3.68 -29.76 -0.61
CA ASN A 501 -3.23 -29.36 0.71
C ASN A 501 -3.35 -30.51 1.75
N PRO A 502 -2.77 -30.38 2.96
CA PRO A 502 -2.80 -31.45 3.97
C PRO A 502 -4.21 -31.87 4.44
N MET A 503 -5.24 -31.05 4.20
CA MET A 503 -6.65 -31.35 4.51
C MET A 503 -7.38 -32.03 3.34
N GLY A 504 -6.74 -32.17 2.18
CA GLY A 504 -7.31 -32.78 0.98
C GLY A 504 -8.06 -31.83 0.05
N HIS A 505 -7.88 -30.52 0.21
CA HIS A 505 -8.49 -29.49 -0.64
C HIS A 505 -7.52 -29.12 -1.79
N TRP A 506 -8.05 -28.81 -2.98
CA TRP A 506 -7.24 -28.35 -4.11
C TRP A 506 -7.06 -26.83 -4.05
N GLN A 507 -5.80 -26.38 -4.02
CA GLN A 507 -5.40 -24.97 -4.09
C GLN A 507 -4.82 -24.67 -5.48
N ASN A 508 -5.11 -23.50 -6.03
CA ASN A 508 -4.50 -23.00 -7.26
C ASN A 508 -3.61 -21.79 -6.94
N CYS A 509 -2.31 -21.99 -6.76
CA CYS A 509 -1.39 -20.88 -6.44
C CYS A 509 -1.03 -20.02 -7.68
N ALA A 510 -1.56 -20.30 -8.88
CA ALA A 510 -1.10 -19.67 -10.13
C ALA A 510 -1.58 -18.23 -10.33
N SER A 511 -2.61 -17.77 -9.62
CA SER A 511 -3.09 -16.38 -9.66
C SER A 511 -2.43 -15.49 -8.60
N ARG A 512 -1.93 -16.06 -7.50
CA ARG A 512 -0.99 -15.42 -6.55
C ARG A 512 0.45 -15.32 -7.07
N CYS A 513 0.65 -15.49 -8.38
CA CYS A 513 1.96 -15.39 -8.99
C CYS A 513 2.04 -14.10 -9.80
N PRO A 514 2.68 -13.05 -9.26
CA PRO A 514 3.12 -11.92 -10.05
C PRO A 514 3.80 -12.38 -11.34
N ALA A 515 3.14 -12.06 -12.45
CA ALA A 515 3.57 -12.40 -13.78
C ALA A 515 4.17 -11.16 -14.44
N THR A 516 4.97 -11.36 -15.48
CA THR A 516 5.39 -10.24 -16.32
C THR A 516 4.19 -9.64 -17.03
N GLN A 517 3.80 -8.43 -16.64
CA GLN A 517 2.75 -7.65 -17.28
C GLN A 517 3.17 -7.28 -18.71
N TRP A 518 4.43 -6.85 -18.86
CA TRP A 518 5.06 -6.54 -20.12
C TRP A 518 6.58 -6.64 -20.00
N SER A 519 7.25 -7.07 -21.07
CA SER A 519 8.71 -7.05 -21.20
C SER A 519 9.12 -6.54 -22.58
N LYS A 520 10.16 -5.71 -22.65
CA LYS A 520 10.69 -5.12 -23.87
C LYS A 520 12.20 -5.39 -23.94
N SER A 521 12.73 -5.47 -25.17
CA SER A 521 14.17 -5.51 -25.45
C SER A 521 14.52 -4.41 -26.44
N PHE A 522 15.63 -3.73 -26.22
CA PHE A 522 16.14 -2.68 -27.10
C PHE A 522 17.62 -2.98 -27.40
N ALA A 523 17.96 -3.03 -28.68
CA ALA A 523 19.23 -3.59 -29.15
C ALA A 523 20.00 -2.60 -30.03
N SER A 524 21.32 -2.71 -30.03
CA SER A 524 22.22 -2.06 -30.98
C SER A 524 23.20 -3.08 -31.57
N TYR A 525 24.08 -2.64 -32.47
CA TYR A 525 25.17 -3.50 -32.98
C TYR A 525 26.40 -3.56 -32.05
N GLN A 526 26.36 -2.99 -30.84
CA GLN A 526 27.48 -2.89 -29.90
C GLN A 526 27.02 -3.10 -28.44
N HIS A 527 27.77 -2.59 -27.45
CA HIS A 527 27.35 -2.60 -26.05
C HIS A 527 26.48 -1.39 -25.72
N ASP A 528 25.31 -1.66 -25.16
CA ASP A 528 24.44 -0.69 -24.51
C ASP A 528 24.52 -0.79 -22.98
N SER A 529 24.08 0.24 -22.28
CA SER A 529 24.00 0.25 -20.81
C SER A 529 22.92 1.23 -20.32
N VAL A 530 21.99 0.73 -19.50
CA VAL A 530 21.14 1.57 -18.64
C VAL A 530 21.98 2.02 -17.44
N MET A 531 21.82 3.25 -17.00
CA MET A 531 22.62 3.86 -15.92
C MET A 531 21.77 4.41 -14.77
N ALA A 532 20.57 4.91 -15.07
CA ALA A 532 19.60 5.34 -14.07
C ALA A 532 18.15 5.22 -14.61
N MET A 533 17.17 5.15 -13.71
CA MET A 533 15.75 5.04 -14.04
C MET A 533 14.88 5.76 -13.00
N ALA A 534 13.79 6.41 -13.44
CA ALA A 534 12.78 7.02 -12.57
C ALA A 534 11.38 6.88 -13.20
N ALA A 535 10.33 7.15 -12.42
CA ALA A 535 8.94 7.20 -12.88
C ALA A 535 8.34 8.60 -12.70
N ASP A 536 7.39 8.98 -13.57
CA ASP A 536 6.56 10.18 -13.42
C ASP A 536 5.27 9.90 -12.63
N SER A 537 4.54 10.94 -12.24
CA SER A 537 3.34 10.81 -11.38
C SER A 537 2.24 9.94 -11.98
N SER A 538 2.24 9.78 -13.31
CA SER A 538 1.29 8.97 -14.08
C SER A 538 1.82 7.57 -14.41
N GLY A 539 2.83 7.09 -13.68
CA GLY A 539 3.40 5.74 -13.80
C GLY A 539 4.24 5.52 -15.06
N ASN A 540 4.52 6.56 -15.85
CA ASN A 540 5.38 6.42 -17.02
C ASN A 540 6.85 6.37 -16.58
N VAL A 541 7.62 5.46 -17.15
CA VAL A 541 9.03 5.23 -16.79
C VAL A 541 9.94 6.04 -17.72
N VAL A 542 11.04 6.57 -17.18
CA VAL A 542 12.13 7.20 -17.94
C VAL A 542 13.44 6.50 -17.59
N ILE A 543 14.13 5.98 -18.60
CA ILE A 543 15.48 5.40 -18.48
C ILE A 543 16.51 6.29 -19.16
N GLY A 544 17.70 6.35 -18.58
CA GLY A 544 18.86 7.04 -19.14
C GLY A 544 20.10 6.15 -19.18
N GLY A 545 20.96 6.37 -20.17
CA GLY A 545 22.13 5.52 -20.35
C GLY A 545 23.04 5.92 -21.51
N GLN A 546 23.85 4.95 -21.95
CA GLN A 546 24.79 5.11 -23.05
C GLN A 546 24.68 3.98 -24.08
N THR A 547 24.98 4.33 -25.34
CA THR A 547 25.09 3.40 -26.47
C THR A 547 26.38 3.64 -27.23
N THR A 548 26.88 2.60 -27.89
CA THR A 548 28.06 2.67 -28.75
C THR A 548 27.75 2.44 -30.25
N ASP A 549 26.47 2.36 -30.64
CA ASP A 549 26.02 2.35 -32.04
C ASP A 549 24.64 3.08 -32.15
N GLN A 550 23.82 2.76 -33.16
CA GLN A 550 22.40 3.16 -33.18
C GLN A 550 21.55 2.20 -32.34
N LEU A 551 20.75 2.74 -31.42
CA LEU A 551 19.84 2.00 -30.54
C LEU A 551 18.37 2.29 -30.91
N GLU A 552 17.48 1.30 -30.93
CA GLU A 552 16.07 1.51 -31.31
C GLU A 552 15.08 1.20 -30.18
N PHE A 553 14.39 2.24 -29.70
CA PHE A 553 13.33 2.15 -28.68
C PHE A 553 11.91 2.07 -29.27
N GLY A 554 11.76 2.05 -30.61
CA GLY A 554 10.46 2.13 -31.31
C GLY A 554 10.15 3.47 -31.97
N GLY A 555 11.12 4.40 -32.00
CA GLY A 555 10.98 5.73 -32.61
C GLY A 555 12.30 6.30 -33.12
N SER A 556 12.68 7.49 -32.66
CA SER A 556 13.94 8.14 -33.04
C SER A 556 15.13 7.41 -32.41
N GLN A 557 15.93 6.73 -33.24
CA GLN A 557 17.14 6.03 -32.84
C GLN A 557 18.19 7.02 -32.28
N PRO A 558 18.64 6.87 -31.01
CA PRO A 558 19.80 7.61 -30.52
C PRO A 558 21.09 7.07 -31.15
N ASP A 559 21.93 7.99 -31.63
CA ASP A 559 23.28 7.71 -32.14
C ASP A 559 24.33 7.70 -31.01
N TYR A 560 25.51 7.11 -31.31
CA TYR A 560 26.75 7.04 -30.52
C TYR A 560 26.92 8.14 -29.43
N GLY A 561 26.63 7.77 -28.19
CA GLY A 561 26.71 8.67 -27.03
C GLY A 561 25.69 8.36 -25.94
N THR A 562 25.18 9.42 -25.32
CA THR A 562 24.29 9.38 -24.15
C THR A 562 22.85 9.63 -24.57
N TRP A 563 21.90 8.88 -23.99
CA TRP A 563 20.49 8.90 -24.39
C TRP A 563 19.52 8.94 -23.20
N LEU A 564 18.27 9.33 -23.49
CA LEU A 564 17.08 9.10 -22.67
C LEU A 564 15.99 8.42 -23.50
N ALA A 565 15.15 7.60 -22.86
CA ALA A 565 13.90 7.08 -23.42
C ALA A 565 12.81 7.00 -22.36
N SER A 566 11.55 7.25 -22.75
CA SER A 566 10.37 7.16 -21.88
C SER A 566 9.32 6.19 -22.43
N PHE A 567 8.66 5.49 -21.52
CA PHE A 567 7.64 4.48 -21.76
C PHE A 567 6.42 4.74 -20.88
N ASP A 568 5.21 4.40 -21.32
CA ASP A 568 4.03 4.44 -20.47
C ASP A 568 4.01 3.30 -19.44
N ALA A 569 3.05 3.33 -18.50
CA ALA A 569 2.90 2.29 -17.47
C ALA A 569 2.64 0.87 -18.03
N ALA A 570 2.22 0.75 -19.30
CA ALA A 570 2.09 -0.51 -20.03
C ALA A 570 3.33 -0.84 -20.91
N GLY A 571 4.43 -0.12 -20.68
CA GLY A 571 5.72 -0.30 -21.35
C GLY A 571 5.73 0.11 -22.82
N ASN A 572 4.78 0.90 -23.31
CA ASN A 572 4.79 1.38 -24.69
C ASN A 572 5.67 2.63 -24.84
N TYR A 573 6.42 2.70 -25.94
CA TYR A 573 7.30 3.82 -26.24
C TYR A 573 6.55 5.17 -26.34
N ARG A 574 7.01 6.17 -25.58
CA ARG A 574 6.55 7.58 -25.65
C ARG A 574 7.51 8.43 -26.50
N TRP A 575 8.79 8.48 -26.12
CA TRP A 575 9.83 9.28 -26.79
C TRP A 575 11.25 8.78 -26.48
N SER A 576 12.23 9.08 -27.35
CA SER A 576 13.67 8.85 -27.11
C SER A 576 14.55 9.91 -27.79
N LYS A 577 15.69 10.24 -27.17
CA LYS A 577 16.65 11.26 -27.63
C LYS A 577 18.10 10.89 -27.32
N THR A 578 19.02 11.23 -28.22
CA THR A 578 20.44 11.46 -27.85
C THR A 578 20.54 12.77 -27.11
N LEU A 579 21.07 12.77 -25.88
CA LEU A 579 21.41 13.98 -25.15
C LEU A 579 22.70 14.60 -25.68
N ALA A 580 23.75 13.78 -25.84
CA ALA A 580 25.08 14.23 -26.23
C ALA A 580 25.84 13.16 -27.03
N GLU A 581 26.44 13.56 -28.15
CA GLU A 581 27.31 12.70 -28.97
C GLU A 581 28.64 12.38 -28.28
N GLN A 582 29.26 11.26 -28.68
CA GLN A 582 30.68 10.94 -28.47
C GLN A 582 31.14 10.90 -26.99
N HIS A 583 30.23 10.55 -26.06
CA HIS A 583 30.47 10.51 -24.61
C HIS A 583 31.01 11.83 -24.02
N ASN A 584 30.68 12.98 -24.61
CA ASN A 584 31.04 14.28 -24.05
C ASN A 584 30.25 14.63 -22.76
N PHE A 585 29.23 13.84 -22.42
CA PHE A 585 28.47 13.90 -21.17
C PHE A 585 28.09 12.48 -20.77
N ASN A 586 28.38 12.07 -19.53
CA ASN A 586 27.98 10.77 -18.96
C ASN A 586 26.94 11.01 -17.87
N ILE A 587 25.76 10.42 -17.98
CA ILE A 587 24.75 10.39 -16.90
C ILE A 587 25.33 9.61 -15.71
N HIS A 588 24.99 10.03 -14.49
CA HIS A 588 25.20 9.22 -13.28
C HIS A 588 23.84 8.85 -12.64
N ALA A 589 22.94 9.83 -12.50
CA ALA A 589 21.60 9.66 -11.94
C ALA A 589 20.55 10.50 -12.69
N LEU A 590 19.27 10.13 -12.56
CA LEU A 590 18.13 10.90 -13.05
C LEU A 590 16.95 10.76 -12.10
N ALA A 591 16.18 11.85 -11.94
CA ALA A 591 14.96 11.91 -11.13
C ALA A 591 13.84 12.61 -11.91
N VAL A 592 12.60 12.49 -11.44
CA VAL A 592 11.45 13.26 -11.96
C VAL A 592 10.95 14.17 -10.85
N ASP A 593 10.63 15.43 -11.18
CA ASP A 593 10.11 16.39 -10.21
C ASP A 593 8.56 16.40 -10.13
N PRO A 594 7.97 17.07 -9.12
CA PRO A 594 6.52 17.16 -8.95
C PRO A 594 5.73 17.89 -10.07
N ALA A 595 6.36 18.22 -11.20
CA ALA A 595 5.73 18.73 -12.41
C ALA A 595 6.01 17.82 -13.63
N ASP A 596 6.30 16.55 -13.38
CA ASP A 596 6.68 15.50 -14.34
C ASP A 596 7.88 15.87 -15.24
N ARG A 597 8.80 16.72 -14.74
CA ARG A 597 10.02 17.09 -15.47
C ARG A 597 11.16 16.15 -15.11
N THR A 598 11.73 15.48 -16.11
CA THR A 598 12.95 14.69 -15.90
C THR A 598 14.13 15.62 -15.67
N VAL A 599 14.82 15.45 -14.55
CA VAL A 599 16.12 16.08 -14.27
C VAL A 599 17.20 15.01 -14.31
N VAL A 600 18.28 15.27 -15.04
CA VAL A 600 19.39 14.33 -15.26
C VAL A 600 20.68 14.96 -14.80
N VAL A 601 21.49 14.27 -14.00
CA VAL A 601 22.84 14.73 -13.63
C VAL A 601 23.91 13.86 -14.27
N GLY A 602 25.02 14.49 -14.64
CA GLY A 602 26.16 13.79 -15.24
C GLY A 602 27.44 14.62 -15.33
N SER A 603 28.56 13.97 -15.63
CA SER A 603 29.85 14.63 -15.85
C SER A 603 30.08 14.96 -17.32
N ALA A 604 30.45 16.21 -17.62
CA ALA A 604 30.70 16.71 -18.97
C ALA A 604 32.20 16.91 -19.26
N PHE A 605 32.68 16.37 -20.38
CA PHE A 605 34.11 16.28 -20.74
C PHE A 605 34.55 17.38 -21.74
N GLY A 606 34.17 18.62 -21.41
CA GLY A 606 34.35 19.80 -22.26
C GLY A 606 33.04 20.29 -22.87
N ASP A 607 33.08 21.43 -23.55
CA ASP A 607 31.90 22.08 -24.13
C ASP A 607 31.22 21.18 -25.17
N PHE A 608 29.90 20.98 -25.05
CA PHE A 608 29.13 20.01 -25.85
C PHE A 608 27.74 20.53 -26.25
N LEU A 609 27.06 19.77 -27.11
CA LEU A 609 25.66 20.01 -27.49
C LEU A 609 24.73 19.09 -26.70
N LEU A 610 23.79 19.68 -25.96
CA LEU A 610 22.72 19.04 -25.20
C LEU A 610 21.37 19.31 -25.88
N ASP A 611 20.75 18.32 -26.53
CA ASP A 611 19.53 18.49 -27.36
C ASP A 611 19.66 19.67 -28.36
N GLY A 612 20.86 19.84 -28.94
CA GLY A 612 21.20 20.94 -29.85
C GLY A 612 21.55 22.29 -29.19
N VAL A 613 21.49 22.41 -27.86
CA VAL A 613 21.88 23.60 -27.09
C VAL A 613 23.35 23.51 -26.68
N GLN A 614 24.12 24.57 -26.86
CA GLN A 614 25.53 24.63 -26.43
C GLN A 614 25.64 24.74 -24.90
N VAL A 615 26.32 23.80 -24.27
CA VAL A 615 26.67 23.79 -22.84
C VAL A 615 28.16 24.09 -22.70
N THR A 616 28.50 25.19 -22.02
CA THR A 616 29.89 25.54 -21.71
C THR A 616 30.25 25.04 -20.31
N THR A 617 31.20 24.11 -20.21
CA THR A 617 31.47 23.40 -18.95
C THR A 617 32.45 24.14 -18.03
N GLY A 618 33.32 24.98 -18.59
CA GLY A 618 34.36 25.74 -17.86
C GLY A 618 35.50 24.90 -17.27
N SER A 619 35.23 23.66 -16.88
CA SER A 619 36.19 22.65 -16.41
C SER A 619 35.89 21.28 -17.04
N ASN A 620 36.92 20.47 -17.27
CA ASN A 620 36.74 19.09 -17.72
C ASN A 620 36.20 18.22 -16.58
N GLY A 621 35.15 17.44 -16.83
CA GLY A 621 34.44 16.63 -15.82
C GLY A 621 33.36 17.37 -15.03
N ALA A 622 33.08 18.65 -15.34
CA ALA A 622 32.07 19.48 -14.65
C ALA A 622 30.72 18.75 -14.57
N ALA A 623 30.02 18.83 -13.43
CA ALA A 623 28.67 18.28 -13.36
C ALA A 623 27.69 19.21 -14.07
N VAL A 624 26.82 18.63 -14.89
CA VAL A 624 25.72 19.32 -15.57
C VAL A 624 24.42 18.66 -15.14
N LEU A 625 23.49 19.47 -14.65
CA LEU A 625 22.11 19.09 -14.40
C LEU A 625 21.28 19.58 -15.60
N ALA A 626 20.57 18.70 -16.27
CA ALA A 626 19.75 18.98 -17.44
C ALA A 626 18.28 18.70 -17.13
N VAL A 627 17.37 19.62 -17.50
CA VAL A 627 15.93 19.53 -17.23
C VAL A 627 15.17 19.38 -18.54
N PHE A 628 14.25 18.43 -18.58
CA PHE A 628 13.37 18.13 -19.71
C PHE A 628 11.91 18.14 -19.25
N ASP A 629 10.96 18.53 -20.10
CA ASP A 629 9.53 18.35 -19.81
C ASP A 629 9.08 16.88 -19.98
N ALA A 630 7.85 16.56 -19.58
CA ALA A 630 7.27 15.21 -19.74
C ALA A 630 7.20 14.71 -21.20
N GLY A 631 7.32 15.60 -22.19
CA GLY A 631 7.46 15.29 -23.61
C GLY A 631 8.92 15.14 -24.07
N GLY A 632 9.88 15.15 -23.15
CA GLY A 632 11.31 15.04 -23.39
C GLY A 632 11.97 16.31 -23.95
N ASN A 633 11.29 17.47 -23.99
CA ASN A 633 11.86 18.69 -24.55
C ASN A 633 12.79 19.39 -23.56
N TYR A 634 13.99 19.79 -24.00
CA TYR A 634 14.92 20.56 -23.17
C TYR A 634 14.29 21.86 -22.65
N VAL A 635 14.38 22.06 -21.33
CA VAL A 635 13.89 23.24 -20.60
C VAL A 635 15.05 24.14 -20.17
N SER A 636 16.04 23.57 -19.46
CA SER A 636 17.15 24.31 -18.88
C SER A 636 18.33 23.40 -18.53
N HIS A 637 19.49 23.99 -18.22
CA HIS A 637 20.59 23.30 -17.55
C HIS A 637 21.24 24.18 -16.48
N HIS A 638 21.91 23.54 -15.52
CA HIS A 638 22.80 24.16 -14.55
C HIS A 638 24.16 23.47 -14.60
N THR A 639 25.26 24.21 -14.46
CA THR A 639 26.63 23.68 -14.55
C THR A 639 27.43 23.98 -13.28
N ILE A 640 27.86 22.94 -12.59
CA ILE A 640 28.70 23.02 -11.40
C ILE A 640 30.16 22.88 -11.83
N THR A 641 30.93 23.96 -11.67
CA THR A 641 32.33 24.06 -12.13
C THR A 641 33.32 23.89 -10.99
N TYR A 642 34.45 23.23 -11.25
CA TYR A 642 35.40 22.85 -10.21
C TYR A 642 36.65 23.72 -10.23
N SER A 643 36.99 24.29 -9.07
CA SER A 643 37.90 25.45 -8.98
C SER A 643 39.40 25.10 -9.00
N SER A 644 39.76 23.84 -8.75
CA SER A 644 41.15 23.39 -8.62
C SER A 644 41.62 22.46 -9.75
N GLY A 645 40.68 21.82 -10.47
CA GLY A 645 40.97 20.75 -11.41
C GLY A 645 41.18 19.37 -10.76
N ASP A 646 40.91 19.25 -9.46
CA ASP A 646 40.86 17.97 -8.75
C ASP A 646 39.56 17.20 -9.12
N PRO A 647 39.55 15.85 -9.05
CA PRO A 647 38.36 15.05 -9.34
C PRO A 647 37.15 15.39 -8.46
N VAL A 648 35.98 15.50 -9.10
CA VAL A 648 34.67 15.52 -8.45
C VAL A 648 33.71 14.69 -9.29
N THR A 649 33.05 13.74 -8.63
CA THR A 649 32.02 12.88 -9.22
C THR A 649 30.73 13.14 -8.44
N VAL A 650 29.72 13.74 -9.07
CA VAL A 650 28.34 13.58 -8.59
C VAL A 650 28.00 12.10 -8.79
N VAL A 651 27.48 11.47 -7.75
CA VAL A 651 26.96 10.10 -7.82
C VAL A 651 25.45 10.18 -7.98
N GLU A 652 24.78 10.92 -7.10
CA GLU A 652 23.32 10.90 -6.98
C GLU A 652 22.64 12.25 -7.21
N LEU A 653 21.40 12.18 -7.69
CA LEU A 653 20.43 13.27 -7.82
C LEU A 653 19.07 12.78 -7.32
N GLU A 654 18.48 13.50 -6.37
CA GLU A 654 17.12 13.26 -5.91
C GLU A 654 16.30 14.55 -5.78
N ILE A 655 14.97 14.44 -5.76
CA ILE A 655 14.05 15.58 -5.71
C ILE A 655 12.90 15.32 -4.74
N ASP A 656 12.70 16.22 -3.76
CA ASP A 656 11.59 16.10 -2.80
C ASP A 656 10.24 16.56 -3.38
N ALA A 657 9.15 16.28 -2.67
CA ALA A 657 7.78 16.68 -3.04
C ALA A 657 7.56 18.21 -3.12
N SER A 658 8.51 19.03 -2.66
CA SER A 658 8.51 20.50 -2.85
C SER A 658 9.36 20.93 -4.06
N GLY A 659 9.93 19.98 -4.81
CA GLY A 659 10.82 20.23 -5.94
C GLY A 659 12.24 20.64 -5.53
N ASN A 660 12.65 20.51 -4.27
CA ASN A 660 14.02 20.80 -3.88
C ASN A 660 14.95 19.69 -4.38
N VAL A 661 16.08 20.09 -4.95
CA VAL A 661 17.06 19.19 -5.55
C VAL A 661 18.15 18.86 -4.56
N PHE A 662 18.45 17.58 -4.39
CA PHE A 662 19.53 17.07 -3.56
C PHE A 662 20.60 16.40 -4.43
N LEU A 663 21.86 16.67 -4.13
CA LEU A 663 23.02 16.07 -4.81
C LEU A 663 23.96 15.43 -3.79
N ALA A 664 24.40 14.21 -4.09
CA ALA A 664 25.47 13.54 -3.35
C ALA A 664 26.63 13.20 -4.29
N GLY A 665 27.85 13.23 -3.78
CA GLY A 665 29.00 12.80 -4.56
C GLY A 665 30.32 12.79 -3.79
N ASN A 666 31.38 12.50 -4.53
CA ASN A 666 32.73 12.29 -4.02
C ASN A 666 33.63 13.40 -4.59
N PHE A 667 34.41 14.07 -3.74
CA PHE A 667 35.26 15.19 -4.17
C PHE A 667 36.66 15.15 -3.55
N GLU A 668 37.66 15.43 -4.37
CA GLU A 668 39.02 15.73 -3.94
C GLU A 668 39.20 17.25 -3.75
N GLY A 669 40.14 17.66 -2.90
CA GLY A 669 40.62 19.05 -2.84
C GLY A 669 39.58 20.05 -2.33
N SER A 670 38.91 20.80 -3.21
CA SER A 670 37.92 21.81 -2.80
C SER A 670 36.87 22.14 -3.88
N ILE A 671 35.60 22.14 -3.46
CA ILE A 671 34.41 22.33 -4.29
C ILE A 671 33.59 23.53 -3.79
N ASN A 672 32.95 24.27 -4.70
CA ASN A 672 31.98 25.29 -4.35
C ASN A 672 30.64 24.98 -5.05
N LEU A 673 29.58 24.90 -4.27
CA LEU A 673 28.23 24.51 -4.70
C LEU A 673 27.25 25.69 -4.65
N GLY A 674 27.75 26.93 -4.78
CA GLY A 674 27.00 28.18 -4.64
C GLY A 674 27.14 28.82 -3.24
N GLY A 675 27.37 28.01 -2.21
CA GLY A 675 27.60 28.46 -0.84
C GLY A 675 29.07 28.71 -0.48
N SER A 676 29.43 28.41 0.77
CA SER A 676 30.83 28.34 1.21
C SER A 676 31.55 27.18 0.54
N THR A 677 32.78 27.41 0.08
CA THR A 677 33.66 26.34 -0.43
C THR A 677 33.88 25.26 0.63
N LEU A 678 33.61 24.01 0.26
CA LEU A 678 33.95 22.82 1.03
C LEU A 678 35.38 22.38 0.66
N THR A 679 36.10 21.82 1.62
CA THR A 679 37.48 21.34 1.45
C THR A 679 37.57 19.92 2.01
N SER A 680 38.06 19.00 1.19
CA SER A 680 38.29 17.60 1.56
C SER A 680 39.41 17.51 2.60
N SER A 681 39.25 16.59 3.54
CA SER A 681 40.21 16.30 4.60
C SER A 681 41.14 15.11 4.26
N ALA A 682 40.82 14.37 3.21
CA ALA A 682 41.54 13.22 2.70
C ALA A 682 42.93 13.55 2.13
N LEU A 683 43.82 12.55 2.14
CA LEU A 683 45.25 12.75 1.87
C LEU A 683 45.69 12.19 0.50
N GLY A 684 45.68 13.07 -0.51
CA GLY A 684 46.51 12.93 -1.72
C GLY A 684 46.01 11.91 -2.75
N GLY A 685 44.96 12.26 -3.48
CA GLY A 685 44.31 11.36 -4.45
C GLY A 685 43.22 10.48 -3.81
N MET A 686 42.51 11.03 -2.83
CA MET A 686 41.44 10.40 -2.06
C MET A 686 40.32 11.42 -1.86
N SER A 687 39.07 10.98 -1.90
CA SER A 687 37.88 11.83 -1.78
C SER A 687 37.33 11.90 -0.35
N ASP A 688 36.66 13.01 -0.06
CA ASP A 688 35.61 13.08 0.96
C ASP A 688 34.22 13.02 0.27
N ILE A 689 33.17 12.73 1.03
CA ILE A 689 31.77 12.83 0.61
C ILE A 689 31.34 14.30 0.63
N PHE A 690 30.55 14.74 -0.35
CA PHE A 690 29.70 15.92 -0.22
C PHE A 690 28.21 15.57 -0.34
N VAL A 691 27.37 16.33 0.35
CA VAL A 691 25.91 16.33 0.19
C VAL A 691 25.44 17.79 0.15
N ALA A 692 24.57 18.13 -0.79
CA ALA A 692 24.04 19.48 -0.95
C ALA A 692 22.55 19.49 -1.32
N SER A 693 21.89 20.59 -0.98
CA SER A 693 20.50 20.85 -1.33
C SER A 693 20.36 22.21 -2.01
N PHE A 694 19.46 22.28 -2.98
CA PHE A 694 19.10 23.43 -3.79
C PHE A 694 17.57 23.55 -3.86
N ASP A 695 17.04 24.74 -4.14
CA ASP A 695 15.61 24.90 -4.42
C ASP A 695 15.25 24.44 -5.85
N SER A 696 13.96 24.45 -6.19
CA SER A 696 13.42 24.09 -7.53
C SER A 696 13.84 25.03 -8.67
N ALA A 697 14.60 26.08 -8.38
CA ALA A 697 15.26 26.97 -9.34
C ALA A 697 16.80 26.83 -9.32
N PHE A 698 17.33 25.79 -8.68
CA PHE A 698 18.75 25.47 -8.51
C PHE A 698 19.56 26.52 -7.72
N ASN A 699 18.92 27.31 -6.85
CA ASN A 699 19.64 28.14 -5.88
C ASN A 699 20.10 27.30 -4.69
N HIS A 700 21.36 27.46 -4.26
CA HIS A 700 21.93 26.76 -3.10
C HIS A 700 21.15 27.03 -1.80
N ARG A 701 20.70 25.96 -1.12
CA ARG A 701 20.10 26.00 0.23
C ARG A 701 21.16 25.73 1.29
N TRP A 702 21.86 24.60 1.16
CA TRP A 702 22.95 24.19 2.05
C TRP A 702 23.88 23.16 1.39
N SER A 703 25.08 22.99 1.93
CA SER A 703 26.02 21.95 1.51
C SER A 703 26.93 21.55 2.68
N LYS A 704 27.22 20.25 2.80
CA LYS A 704 28.05 19.62 3.83
C LYS A 704 29.12 18.74 3.17
N SER A 705 30.23 18.51 3.86
CA SER A 705 31.23 17.51 3.49
C SER A 705 31.52 16.61 4.68
N PHE A 706 31.67 15.31 4.43
CA PHE A 706 31.92 14.28 5.44
C PHE A 706 33.06 13.38 5.02
N GLY A 707 34.00 13.13 5.93
CA GLY A 707 35.18 12.33 5.67
C GLY A 707 36.25 12.52 6.72
N GLY A 708 37.42 11.95 6.45
CA GLY A 708 38.64 12.08 7.23
C GLY A 708 39.87 11.92 6.33
N GLN A 709 40.97 11.44 6.90
CA GLN A 709 42.28 11.41 6.21
C GLN A 709 42.43 10.37 5.07
N TYR A 710 41.40 9.57 4.78
CA TYR A 710 41.44 8.44 3.85
C TYR A 710 40.30 8.53 2.82
N MET A 711 40.05 7.48 2.03
CA MET A 711 38.98 7.50 1.03
C MET A 711 37.62 7.29 1.69
N ASP A 712 36.78 8.31 1.63
CA ASP A 712 35.40 8.24 2.07
C ASP A 712 34.50 8.53 0.84
N ALA A 713 33.44 7.73 0.65
CA ALA A 713 32.66 7.72 -0.58
C ALA A 713 31.15 7.46 -0.34
N VAL A 714 30.30 8.23 -1.01
CA VAL A 714 28.84 7.99 -1.08
C VAL A 714 28.52 7.13 -2.30
N TRP A 715 27.46 6.34 -2.17
CA TRP A 715 26.99 5.36 -3.15
C TRP A 715 25.59 5.66 -3.68
N THR A 716 24.71 6.18 -2.81
CA THR A 716 23.31 6.53 -3.11
C THR A 716 22.79 7.50 -2.04
N LEU A 717 21.72 8.21 -2.37
CA LEU A 717 20.96 9.12 -1.51
C LEU A 717 19.48 9.01 -1.90
N ALA A 718 18.59 9.09 -0.91
CA ALA A 718 17.14 9.13 -1.07
C ALA A 718 16.57 10.29 -0.24
N THR A 719 15.54 10.97 -0.73
CA THR A 719 14.81 12.00 0.06
C THR A 719 13.96 11.38 1.16
N THR A 720 13.65 12.15 2.20
CA THR A 720 12.65 11.77 3.22
C THR A 720 11.40 12.64 3.11
N PRO A 721 10.21 12.15 3.51
CA PRO A 721 8.96 12.91 3.43
C PRO A 721 9.00 14.28 4.12
N GLN A 722 9.88 14.45 5.11
CA GLN A 722 10.09 15.70 5.85
C GLN A 722 11.03 16.69 5.13
N GLY A 723 11.26 16.51 3.83
CA GLY A 723 12.19 17.31 3.02
C GLY A 723 13.67 17.13 3.39
N GLY A 724 14.00 16.04 4.10
CA GLY A 724 15.37 15.64 4.46
C GLY A 724 15.96 14.65 3.46
N VAL A 725 17.11 14.06 3.81
CA VAL A 725 17.76 13.00 3.01
C VAL A 725 18.36 11.91 3.88
N VAL A 726 18.34 10.68 3.39
CA VAL A 726 19.18 9.57 3.85
C VAL A 726 20.23 9.30 2.77
N PHE A 727 21.47 8.98 3.15
CA PHE A 727 22.48 8.51 2.21
C PHE A 727 23.24 7.29 2.74
N ALA A 728 23.70 6.45 1.81
CA ALA A 728 24.54 5.29 2.10
C ALA A 728 25.90 5.40 1.39
N GLY A 729 26.92 4.81 1.99
CA GLY A 729 28.29 4.91 1.49
C GLY A 729 29.28 4.08 2.30
N MET A 730 30.57 4.32 2.09
CA MET A 730 31.66 3.73 2.86
C MET A 730 32.64 4.79 3.34
N THR A 731 33.17 4.59 4.56
CA THR A 731 34.28 5.38 5.10
C THR A 731 35.49 4.51 5.43
N ASP A 732 36.69 4.86 4.95
CA ASP A 732 37.95 4.22 5.41
C ASP A 732 38.36 4.71 6.82
N SER A 733 37.72 5.78 7.31
CA SER A 733 38.14 6.48 8.53
C SER A 733 37.00 6.67 9.55
N ALA A 734 37.36 7.23 10.71
CA ALA A 734 36.40 7.55 11.78
C ALA A 734 35.83 8.96 11.55
N VAL A 735 34.57 9.02 11.10
CA VAL A 735 33.91 10.25 10.63
C VAL A 735 32.85 10.72 11.63
N ASP A 736 32.68 12.03 11.78
CA ASP A 736 31.59 12.63 12.54
C ASP A 736 30.60 13.31 11.57
N PHE A 737 29.39 12.78 11.51
CA PHE A 737 28.33 13.30 10.64
C PHE A 737 27.51 14.43 11.30
N GLY A 738 27.76 14.73 12.59
CA GLY A 738 27.10 15.77 13.38
C GLY A 738 26.62 15.30 14.75
N GLY A 739 26.35 14.00 14.90
CA GLY A 739 25.93 13.37 16.16
C GLY A 739 27.07 12.82 17.02
N GLY A 740 28.33 12.98 16.61
CA GLY A 740 29.49 12.37 17.23
C GLY A 740 30.18 11.35 16.32
N THR A 741 31.48 11.14 16.56
CA THR A 741 32.35 10.33 15.69
C THR A 741 31.98 8.84 15.71
N LEU A 742 31.65 8.29 14.55
CA LEU A 742 31.57 6.84 14.33
C LEU A 742 32.99 6.26 14.27
N ALA A 743 33.39 5.55 15.32
CA ALA A 743 34.78 5.13 15.52
C ALA A 743 35.25 3.95 14.65
N GLN A 744 34.37 3.38 13.82
CA GLN A 744 34.68 2.31 12.87
C GLN A 744 34.23 2.71 11.46
N GLY A 745 35.17 2.70 10.53
CA GLY A 745 34.89 2.79 9.10
C GLY A 745 34.29 1.49 8.54
N GLY A 746 33.80 1.57 7.31
CA GLY A 746 33.04 0.54 6.61
C GLY A 746 31.77 1.13 6.00
N ALA A 747 30.77 0.29 5.73
CA ALA A 747 29.48 0.76 5.23
C ALA A 747 28.76 1.63 6.27
N VAL A 748 28.22 2.77 5.86
CA VAL A 748 27.49 3.74 6.69
C VAL A 748 26.12 4.07 6.09
N LEU A 749 25.18 4.44 6.97
CA LEU A 749 23.86 4.96 6.62
C LEU A 749 23.57 6.17 7.50
N VAL A 750 23.24 7.31 6.90
CA VAL A 750 23.19 8.62 7.58
C VAL A 750 21.96 9.40 7.15
N GLN A 751 21.18 9.92 8.09
CA GLN A 751 20.04 10.81 7.81
C GLN A 751 20.34 12.26 8.24
N LEU A 752 19.91 13.19 7.38
CA LEU A 752 19.96 14.63 7.57
C LEU A 752 18.55 15.24 7.46
N ASP A 753 18.28 16.29 8.22
CA ASP A 753 17.05 17.09 8.10
C ASP A 753 17.06 18.02 6.86
N ALA A 754 15.94 18.71 6.61
CA ALA A 754 15.80 19.66 5.50
C ALA A 754 16.77 20.86 5.52
N SER A 755 17.48 21.09 6.64
CA SER A 755 18.55 22.09 6.81
C SER A 755 19.96 21.47 6.78
N GLY A 756 20.07 20.17 6.49
CA GLY A 756 21.31 19.42 6.44
C GLY A 756 21.91 19.14 7.82
N ASN A 757 21.15 19.23 8.91
CA ASN A 757 21.61 18.83 10.24
C ASN A 757 21.45 17.31 10.42
N HIS A 758 22.35 16.70 11.17
CA HIS A 758 22.29 15.28 11.52
C HIS A 758 21.06 14.95 12.37
N THR A 759 20.36 13.86 12.02
CA THR A 759 19.32 13.26 12.88
C THR A 759 19.81 11.95 13.49
N TRP A 760 20.29 11.01 12.67
CA TRP A 760 20.96 9.78 13.11
C TRP A 760 21.98 9.27 12.07
N SER A 761 22.88 8.39 12.52
CA SER A 761 23.88 7.75 11.65
C SER A 761 24.32 6.39 12.20
N LYS A 762 24.60 5.44 11.30
CA LYS A 762 24.98 4.05 11.59
C LYS A 762 26.28 3.70 10.86
N SER A 763 27.04 2.76 11.40
CA SER A 763 28.17 2.10 10.73
C SER A 763 28.05 0.59 10.96
N PHE A 764 28.16 -0.18 9.87
CA PHE A 764 28.05 -1.63 9.84
C PHE A 764 29.41 -2.32 9.68
N GLY A 765 30.49 -1.54 9.68
CA GLY A 765 31.84 -2.02 9.43
C GLY A 765 32.04 -2.52 8.00
N HIS A 766 33.19 -3.16 7.76
CA HIS A 766 33.58 -3.66 6.43
C HIS A 766 32.98 -5.03 6.08
N SER A 767 32.09 -5.57 6.93
CA SER A 767 31.44 -6.88 6.71
C SER A 767 30.15 -6.78 5.91
N LEU A 768 29.62 -5.57 5.69
CA LEU A 768 28.52 -5.29 4.77
C LEU A 768 29.06 -4.69 3.47
N GLN A 769 28.54 -5.17 2.34
CA GLN A 769 28.70 -4.59 1.01
C GLN A 769 27.30 -4.25 0.48
N MET A 770 27.04 -2.97 0.22
CA MET A 770 25.82 -2.53 -0.46
C MET A 770 26.11 -2.33 -1.96
N PRO A 771 25.08 -2.26 -2.81
CA PRO A 771 25.23 -1.80 -4.19
C PRO A 771 25.75 -0.35 -4.25
N ALA A 772 26.25 0.06 -5.41
CA ALA A 772 26.87 1.38 -5.63
C ALA A 772 26.35 2.00 -6.93
N ASN A 773 25.05 2.30 -6.91
CA ASN A 773 24.20 2.78 -7.99
C ASN A 773 22.98 3.49 -7.37
N ASP A 774 22.23 4.18 -8.24
CA ASP A 774 21.01 4.95 -7.94
C ASP A 774 20.14 4.35 -6.82
N THR A 775 19.72 3.10 -7.01
CA THR A 775 18.65 2.41 -6.29
C THR A 775 19.17 1.52 -5.15
N ALA A 776 20.32 1.84 -4.55
CA ALA A 776 20.92 1.01 -3.51
C ALA A 776 20.26 1.15 -2.10
N ILE A 777 19.42 2.18 -1.89
CA ILE A 777 18.53 2.35 -0.73
C ILE A 777 17.14 2.82 -1.19
N ALA A 778 16.12 2.53 -0.39
CA ALA A 778 14.76 3.04 -0.58
C ALA A 778 14.25 3.70 0.72
N VAL A 779 13.46 4.76 0.58
CA VAL A 779 12.78 5.43 1.70
C VAL A 779 11.31 5.51 1.36
N ASP A 780 10.46 4.94 2.21
CA ASP A 780 9.01 4.93 1.98
C ASP A 780 8.35 6.23 2.43
N PRO A 781 7.05 6.44 2.14
CA PRO A 781 6.40 7.70 2.48
C PRO A 781 6.12 7.88 3.98
N LEU A 782 6.43 6.89 4.83
CA LEU A 782 6.52 7.03 6.29
C LEU A 782 7.95 7.35 6.77
N GLY A 783 8.88 7.53 5.84
CA GLY A 783 10.30 7.76 6.11
C GLY A 783 11.03 6.52 6.63
N ARG A 784 10.44 5.31 6.48
CA ARG A 784 11.09 4.05 6.85
C ARG A 784 12.12 3.71 5.78
N VAL A 785 13.33 3.36 6.21
CA VAL A 785 14.49 3.19 5.32
C VAL A 785 14.77 1.71 5.11
N PHE A 786 14.80 1.26 3.86
CA PHE A 786 15.05 -0.12 3.47
C PHE A 786 16.28 -0.22 2.57
N PHE A 787 17.06 -1.30 2.71
CA PHE A 787 18.10 -1.65 1.75
C PHE A 787 18.37 -3.16 1.71
N ALA A 788 18.78 -3.65 0.54
CA ALA A 788 19.36 -4.99 0.40
C ALA A 788 20.88 -4.92 0.20
N GLY A 789 21.63 -5.86 0.80
CA GLY A 789 23.10 -5.87 0.72
C GLY A 789 23.70 -7.22 1.05
N GLN A 790 24.94 -7.48 0.61
CA GLN A 790 25.66 -8.72 0.91
C GLN A 790 26.47 -8.56 2.20
N ILE A 791 26.29 -9.46 3.15
CA ILE A 791 27.21 -9.63 4.29
C ILE A 791 28.26 -10.71 4.01
N LEU A 792 29.48 -10.49 4.51
CA LEU A 792 30.67 -11.34 4.33
C LEU A 792 31.05 -12.13 5.59
N ASP A 793 30.54 -11.69 6.74
CA ASP A 793 30.61 -12.31 8.06
C ASP A 793 29.39 -11.77 8.85
N THR A 794 29.32 -11.96 10.16
CA THR A 794 28.22 -11.43 10.98
C THR A 794 28.21 -9.90 11.07
N VAL A 795 27.02 -9.29 10.97
CA VAL A 795 26.78 -7.85 11.16
C VAL A 795 25.66 -7.65 12.17
N ASP A 796 25.77 -6.65 13.05
CA ASP A 796 24.67 -6.24 13.94
C ASP A 796 24.01 -4.98 13.38
N PHE A 797 22.72 -5.09 13.07
CA PHE A 797 21.89 -3.98 12.54
C PHE A 797 21.10 -3.25 13.64
N GLY A 798 21.20 -3.68 14.90
CA GLY A 798 20.46 -3.17 16.05
C GLY A 798 19.55 -4.21 16.71
N GLY A 799 19.08 -5.19 15.92
CA GLY A 799 18.34 -6.37 16.42
C GLY A 799 19.24 -7.51 16.92
N GLY A 800 20.56 -7.38 16.81
CA GLY A 800 21.54 -8.43 17.07
C GLY A 800 22.26 -8.91 15.81
N LEU A 801 23.16 -9.90 15.98
CA LEU A 801 24.02 -10.42 14.92
C LEU A 801 23.25 -11.26 13.89
N VAL A 802 23.23 -10.77 12.66
CA VAL A 802 22.71 -11.45 11.46
C VAL A 802 23.87 -12.12 10.72
N GLY A 803 23.62 -13.28 10.09
CA GLY A 803 24.59 -14.02 9.28
C GLY A 803 25.35 -15.11 10.03
N SER A 804 26.47 -15.55 9.46
CA SER A 804 27.32 -16.61 10.01
C SER A 804 28.75 -16.45 9.53
N SER A 805 29.74 -16.67 10.41
CA SER A 805 31.13 -16.31 10.11
C SER A 805 31.73 -17.12 8.96
N GLY A 806 32.29 -16.42 7.98
CA GLY A 806 32.80 -16.96 6.71
C GLY A 806 31.74 -17.37 5.69
N ASP A 807 30.46 -17.07 5.90
CA ASP A 807 29.38 -17.28 4.93
C ASP A 807 28.97 -15.97 4.26
N GLN A 808 28.63 -16.03 2.96
CA GLN A 808 28.16 -14.86 2.20
C GLN A 808 26.65 -14.95 2.00
N ALA A 809 25.94 -13.98 2.58
CA ALA A 809 24.48 -13.93 2.56
C ALA A 809 23.99 -12.59 2.03
N LEU A 810 22.88 -12.61 1.30
CA LEU A 810 22.10 -11.43 0.97
C LEU A 810 21.13 -11.16 2.13
N VAL A 811 21.13 -9.93 2.64
CA VAL A 811 20.20 -9.47 3.67
C VAL A 811 19.29 -8.37 3.14
N LEU A 812 18.07 -8.31 3.67
CA LEU A 812 17.17 -7.16 3.61
C LEU A 812 17.14 -6.53 5.01
N VAL A 813 17.29 -5.21 5.11
CA VAL A 813 17.38 -4.47 6.37
C VAL A 813 16.42 -3.28 6.34
N GLY A 814 15.72 -3.02 7.44
CA GLY A 814 14.76 -1.92 7.58
C GLY A 814 14.89 -1.15 8.89
N TYR A 815 14.75 0.17 8.81
CA TYR A 815 14.73 1.11 9.93
C TYR A 815 13.47 1.99 9.90
N ASP A 816 13.05 2.50 11.06
CA ASP A 816 12.07 3.59 11.12
C ASP A 816 12.71 4.95 10.82
N SER A 817 11.87 5.99 10.68
CA SER A 817 12.30 7.37 10.41
C SER A 817 13.08 8.04 11.55
N ALA A 818 13.08 7.46 12.76
CA ALA A 818 13.91 7.85 13.89
C ALA A 818 15.24 7.05 13.96
N GLY A 819 15.44 6.09 13.06
CA GLY A 819 16.62 5.23 13.00
C GLY A 819 16.60 4.06 13.99
N ALA A 820 15.46 3.67 14.56
CA ALA A 820 15.34 2.40 15.27
C ALA A 820 15.26 1.23 14.27
N HIS A 821 15.80 0.07 14.66
CA HIS A 821 15.79 -1.15 13.85
C HIS A 821 14.38 -1.76 13.81
N ARG A 822 13.88 -2.07 12.61
CA ARG A 822 12.60 -2.77 12.40
C ARG A 822 12.82 -4.24 12.03
N LEU A 823 13.67 -4.51 11.03
CA LEU A 823 13.93 -5.85 10.50
C LEU A 823 15.37 -5.98 9.98
N SER A 824 15.89 -7.21 9.96
CA SER A 824 17.16 -7.53 9.27
C SER A 824 17.25 -9.03 9.00
N GLU A 825 16.78 -9.47 7.84
CA GLU A 825 16.59 -10.88 7.50
C GLU A 825 17.55 -11.38 6.43
N VAL A 826 17.91 -12.67 6.49
CA VAL A 826 18.73 -13.33 5.46
C VAL A 826 17.83 -13.86 4.35
N ILE A 827 17.63 -13.04 3.33
CA ILE A 827 16.77 -13.37 2.19
C ILE A 827 17.41 -14.34 1.19
N GLY A 828 18.75 -14.40 1.13
CA GLY A 828 19.47 -15.38 0.31
C GLY A 828 20.87 -15.73 0.82
N ARG A 829 21.42 -16.87 0.36
CA ARG A 829 22.75 -17.38 0.70
C ARG A 829 23.50 -17.95 -0.49
N LYS A 830 24.83 -17.93 -0.39
CA LYS A 830 25.73 -18.57 -1.34
C LYS A 830 25.89 -20.07 -1.03
N VAL A 831 25.62 -20.93 -2.02
CA VAL A 831 25.98 -22.36 -1.93
C VAL A 831 27.31 -22.64 -2.62
N ASN A 832 27.45 -22.25 -3.90
CA ASN A 832 28.69 -22.44 -4.67
C ASN A 832 29.03 -21.32 -5.69
N GLY A 833 28.15 -20.32 -5.82
CA GLY A 833 28.36 -19.14 -6.67
C GLY A 833 28.43 -17.83 -5.90
N GLN A 834 27.58 -16.88 -6.27
CA GLN A 834 27.43 -15.54 -5.64
C GLN A 834 25.97 -15.09 -5.78
N ILE A 835 25.49 -14.27 -4.83
CA ILE A 835 24.20 -13.56 -4.90
C ILE A 835 24.39 -12.14 -4.35
N MET A 836 23.90 -11.14 -5.07
CA MET A 836 24.00 -9.72 -4.71
C MET A 836 22.73 -9.00 -5.15
N ALA A 837 22.14 -8.17 -4.28
CA ALA A 837 21.22 -7.13 -4.77
C ALA A 837 21.98 -6.17 -5.69
N VAL A 838 21.23 -5.52 -6.57
CA VAL A 838 21.67 -4.37 -7.37
C VAL A 838 20.74 -3.19 -7.05
N ALA A 839 19.43 -3.43 -6.96
CA ALA A 839 18.45 -2.39 -6.68
C ALA A 839 17.51 -2.79 -5.53
N THR A 840 17.10 -1.79 -4.75
CA THR A 840 16.06 -1.83 -3.72
C THR A 840 15.11 -0.67 -3.99
N ALA A 841 13.82 -0.95 -4.13
CA ALA A 841 12.75 0.04 -4.21
C ALA A 841 11.69 -0.25 -3.15
N VAL A 842 10.85 0.74 -2.83
CA VAL A 842 9.72 0.57 -1.91
C VAL A 842 8.50 1.31 -2.47
N ASP A 843 7.32 0.72 -2.33
CA ASP A 843 6.06 1.35 -2.73
C ASP A 843 5.46 2.24 -1.62
N ALA A 844 4.29 2.82 -1.87
CA ALA A 844 3.58 3.63 -0.88
C ALA A 844 3.08 2.84 0.34
N TRP A 845 2.97 1.51 0.22
CA TRP A 845 2.43 0.58 1.21
C TRP A 845 3.53 0.03 2.15
N GLY A 846 4.80 0.15 1.73
CA GLY A 846 5.98 -0.36 2.42
C GLY A 846 6.47 -1.72 1.92
N ASN A 847 5.96 -2.22 0.79
CA ASN A 847 6.50 -3.44 0.17
C ASN A 847 7.83 -3.11 -0.50
N VAL A 848 8.83 -3.96 -0.29
CA VAL A 848 10.20 -3.73 -0.76
C VAL A 848 10.49 -4.62 -1.97
N PHE A 849 10.76 -4.02 -3.13
CA PHE A 849 11.21 -4.73 -4.31
C PHE A 849 12.74 -4.80 -4.32
N VAL A 850 13.31 -5.99 -4.29
CA VAL A 850 14.75 -6.26 -4.39
C VAL A 850 15.03 -6.98 -5.70
N ALA A 851 15.85 -6.36 -6.54
CA ALA A 851 16.32 -6.95 -7.79
C ALA A 851 17.85 -7.09 -7.76
N GLY A 852 18.40 -8.12 -8.39
CA GLY A 852 19.85 -8.29 -8.45
C GLY A 852 20.37 -9.49 -9.21
N ASP A 853 21.68 -9.73 -9.05
CA ASP A 853 22.48 -10.66 -9.83
C ASP A 853 22.85 -11.90 -9.00
N PHE A 854 22.86 -13.08 -9.64
CA PHE A 854 23.38 -14.31 -9.05
C PHE A 854 24.14 -15.19 -10.06
N THR A 855 24.97 -16.09 -9.55
CA THR A 855 25.68 -17.11 -10.34
C THR A 855 25.60 -18.48 -9.68
N ARG A 856 25.61 -19.55 -10.47
CA ARG A 856 25.59 -20.96 -10.05
C ARG A 856 24.49 -21.27 -9.02
N THR A 857 24.77 -22.08 -8.00
CA THR A 857 23.82 -22.42 -6.94
C THR A 857 23.85 -21.41 -5.81
N VAL A 858 22.66 -20.92 -5.48
CA VAL A 858 22.33 -20.02 -4.38
C VAL A 858 21.09 -20.57 -3.66
N GLU A 859 20.89 -20.16 -2.41
CA GLU A 859 19.66 -20.40 -1.66
C GLU A 859 18.88 -19.08 -1.56
N PHE A 860 17.57 -19.11 -1.81
CA PHE A 860 16.67 -17.96 -1.71
C PHE A 860 15.26 -18.46 -1.40
N GLY A 861 14.52 -17.79 -0.51
CA GLY A 861 13.17 -18.25 -0.09
C GLY A 861 13.14 -19.69 0.45
N GLY A 862 14.27 -20.20 0.96
CA GLY A 862 14.42 -21.61 1.40
C GLY A 862 14.61 -22.64 0.28
N GLN A 863 14.66 -22.22 -1.00
CA GLN A 863 14.91 -23.09 -2.16
C GLN A 863 16.33 -22.94 -2.69
N SER A 864 16.90 -24.01 -3.26
CA SER A 864 18.21 -23.98 -3.93
C SER A 864 18.07 -23.73 -5.44
N VAL A 865 18.22 -22.49 -5.88
CA VAL A 865 18.20 -22.09 -7.30
C VAL A 865 19.59 -22.31 -7.93
N THR A 866 19.68 -22.72 -9.20
CA THR A 866 20.97 -22.97 -9.88
C THR A 866 20.94 -22.47 -11.33
N SER A 867 21.86 -21.57 -11.70
CA SER A 867 22.07 -21.18 -13.11
C SER A 867 22.52 -22.37 -13.96
N GLN A 868 22.03 -22.48 -15.20
CA GLN A 868 22.29 -23.66 -16.05
C GLN A 868 23.75 -23.73 -16.54
N ALA A 869 24.42 -22.58 -16.63
CA ALA A 869 25.84 -22.46 -16.98
C ALA A 869 26.70 -22.01 -15.77
N THR A 870 28.01 -22.27 -15.85
CA THR A 870 28.92 -22.30 -14.67
C THR A 870 29.64 -20.98 -14.38
N TYR A 871 29.54 -19.97 -15.25
CA TYR A 871 30.25 -18.68 -15.08
C TYR A 871 29.38 -17.46 -15.39
N ASP A 872 28.09 -17.70 -15.60
CA ASP A 872 27.19 -16.78 -16.28
C ASP A 872 26.20 -16.21 -15.26
N THR A 873 25.96 -14.90 -15.37
CA THR A 873 25.11 -14.17 -14.44
C THR A 873 23.65 -14.31 -14.85
N ASN A 874 22.83 -14.75 -13.91
CA ASN A 874 21.38 -14.71 -13.98
C ASN A 874 20.88 -13.61 -13.04
N ILE A 875 19.65 -13.15 -13.23
CA ILE A 875 19.02 -12.12 -12.40
C ILE A 875 17.90 -12.72 -11.55
N PHE A 876 17.61 -12.10 -10.41
CA PHE A 876 16.44 -12.38 -9.59
C PHE A 876 15.63 -11.10 -9.35
N ALA A 877 14.34 -11.28 -9.18
CA ALA A 877 13.37 -10.25 -8.82
C ALA A 877 12.57 -10.77 -7.63
N ALA A 878 12.40 -9.97 -6.57
CA ALA A 878 11.69 -10.41 -5.36
C ALA A 878 10.99 -9.24 -4.65
N VAL A 879 9.72 -9.40 -4.27
CA VAL A 879 8.97 -8.44 -3.47
C VAL A 879 8.72 -9.01 -2.07
N PHE A 880 8.99 -8.17 -1.07
CA PHE A 880 8.79 -8.45 0.36
C PHE A 880 7.75 -7.49 0.93
N ASP A 881 7.04 -7.88 1.98
CA ASP A 881 6.18 -6.97 2.73
C ASP A 881 6.98 -6.02 3.65
N GLU A 882 6.29 -5.07 4.29
CA GLU A 882 6.89 -4.12 5.25
C GLU A 882 7.53 -4.76 6.51
N SER A 883 7.32 -6.07 6.72
CA SER A 883 7.89 -6.86 7.81
C SER A 883 9.12 -7.68 7.38
N GLY A 884 9.39 -7.76 6.07
CA GLY A 884 10.48 -8.55 5.48
C GLY A 884 10.08 -9.99 5.11
N ALA A 885 8.79 -10.32 5.14
CA ALA A 885 8.28 -11.59 4.62
C ALA A 885 8.30 -11.58 3.09
N LEU A 886 8.73 -12.68 2.48
CA LEU A 886 8.75 -12.83 1.02
C LEU A 886 7.34 -13.10 0.50
N GLU A 887 6.74 -12.17 -0.25
CA GLU A 887 5.44 -12.37 -0.89
C GLU A 887 5.61 -12.93 -2.32
N TRP A 888 6.66 -12.54 -3.06
CA TRP A 888 6.99 -13.12 -4.38
C TRP A 888 8.49 -13.11 -4.70
N SER A 889 8.96 -14.09 -5.49
CA SER A 889 10.23 -13.98 -6.23
C SER A 889 10.31 -14.90 -7.44
N ASP A 890 11.07 -14.49 -8.46
CA ASP A 890 11.36 -15.25 -9.67
C ASP A 890 12.82 -15.05 -10.15
N PHE A 891 13.30 -15.92 -11.04
CA PHE A 891 14.71 -16.06 -11.42
C PHE A 891 14.90 -16.21 -12.94
N TYR A 892 15.45 -15.17 -13.59
CA TYR A 892 15.57 -15.08 -15.04
C TYR A 892 17.02 -15.23 -15.51
N GLY A 893 17.20 -15.79 -16.71
CA GLY A 893 18.51 -15.89 -17.37
C GLY A 893 18.70 -17.20 -18.14
N THR A 894 19.76 -17.26 -18.95
CA THR A 894 19.98 -18.34 -19.92
C THR A 894 21.33 -19.04 -19.70
N ASN A 895 22.22 -19.10 -20.71
CA ASN A 895 23.57 -19.65 -20.61
C ASN A 895 24.64 -18.58 -20.88
N ASP A 896 24.26 -17.31 -20.74
CA ASP A 896 25.03 -16.11 -21.03
C ASP A 896 24.74 -15.06 -19.93
N ALA A 897 25.59 -14.04 -19.82
CA ALA A 897 25.52 -13.06 -18.74
C ALA A 897 24.40 -12.01 -18.91
N ASN A 898 23.53 -11.93 -17.90
CA ASN A 898 22.45 -10.97 -17.71
C ASN A 898 22.72 -10.18 -16.43
N GLN A 899 22.37 -8.90 -16.38
CA GLN A 899 22.62 -8.03 -15.24
C GLN A 899 21.45 -7.07 -15.00
N VAL A 900 21.06 -6.87 -13.75
CA VAL A 900 20.22 -5.75 -13.34
C VAL A 900 21.04 -4.45 -13.38
N SER A 901 20.41 -3.30 -13.55
CA SER A 901 21.06 -1.99 -13.44
C SER A 901 20.32 -1.04 -12.50
N SER A 902 18.98 -1.02 -12.56
CA SER A 902 18.13 -0.20 -11.70
C SER A 902 16.73 -0.83 -11.58
N ALA A 903 16.02 -0.58 -10.48
CA ALA A 903 14.64 -1.03 -10.28
C ALA A 903 13.85 -0.04 -9.41
N LEU A 904 12.57 0.14 -9.71
CA LEU A 904 11.67 1.06 -9.00
C LEU A 904 10.25 0.46 -8.84
N PHE A 905 9.42 1.13 -8.05
CA PHE A 905 7.97 1.06 -8.19
C PHE A 905 7.47 2.30 -8.93
N THR A 906 6.51 2.13 -9.83
CA THR A 906 5.73 3.24 -10.40
C THR A 906 4.72 3.78 -9.38
N SER A 907 4.10 4.93 -9.66
CA SER A 907 3.10 5.54 -8.76
C SER A 907 1.83 4.68 -8.58
N ASP A 908 1.53 3.77 -9.51
CA ASP A 908 0.45 2.78 -9.43
C ASP A 908 0.88 1.44 -8.80
N GLY A 909 2.11 1.34 -8.28
CA GLY A 909 2.59 0.18 -7.51
C GLY A 909 3.13 -0.98 -8.36
N VAL A 910 3.39 -0.78 -9.65
CA VAL A 910 4.01 -1.80 -10.52
C VAL A 910 5.52 -1.84 -10.26
N PRO A 911 6.12 -2.97 -9.84
CA PRO A 911 7.56 -3.12 -9.80
C PRO A 911 8.11 -3.18 -11.23
N VAL A 912 9.07 -2.30 -11.54
CA VAL A 912 9.74 -2.21 -12.85
C VAL A 912 11.25 -2.38 -12.67
N MET A 913 11.87 -3.17 -13.55
CA MET A 913 13.29 -3.47 -13.54
C MET A 913 13.92 -3.21 -14.92
N ALA A 914 15.09 -2.58 -14.92
CA ALA A 914 15.90 -2.33 -16.12
C ALA A 914 17.29 -2.96 -16.00
N GLY A 915 17.84 -3.38 -17.12
CA GLY A 915 19.17 -4.01 -17.16
C GLY A 915 19.62 -4.41 -18.55
N VAL A 916 20.58 -5.34 -18.61
CA VAL A 916 21.20 -5.81 -19.86
C VAL A 916 21.18 -7.35 -19.91
N HIS A 917 20.85 -7.92 -21.08
CA HIS A 917 20.88 -9.36 -21.36
C HIS A 917 21.76 -9.69 -22.56
N ARG A 918 22.02 -10.98 -22.81
CA ARG A 918 22.82 -11.47 -23.96
C ARG A 918 22.27 -12.78 -24.49
N ASN A 919 22.25 -12.94 -25.81
CA ASN A 919 21.63 -14.04 -26.57
C ASN A 919 20.11 -14.19 -26.39
N GLY A 920 19.62 -14.06 -25.16
CA GLY A 920 18.21 -13.87 -24.85
C GLY A 920 17.90 -14.07 -23.38
N ILE A 921 16.71 -13.61 -22.99
CA ILE A 921 16.11 -13.78 -21.67
C ILE A 921 14.59 -13.94 -21.84
N ASP A 922 13.96 -14.83 -21.08
CA ASP A 922 12.51 -15.03 -21.11
C ASP A 922 11.93 -14.68 -19.74
N PHE A 923 10.98 -13.74 -19.75
CA PHE A 923 10.26 -13.25 -18.58
C PHE A 923 8.85 -13.88 -18.49
N GLY A 924 8.52 -14.88 -19.31
CA GLY A 924 7.22 -15.57 -19.34
C GLY A 924 6.29 -15.12 -20.46
N GLN A 925 6.57 -13.98 -21.10
CA GLN A 925 5.86 -13.49 -22.30
C GLN A 925 6.49 -13.96 -23.62
N GLY A 926 7.49 -14.84 -23.54
CA GLY A 926 8.25 -15.37 -24.68
C GLY A 926 9.61 -14.68 -24.82
N GLY A 927 10.64 -15.50 -25.02
CA GLY A 927 12.04 -15.08 -25.02
C GLY A 927 12.36 -13.87 -25.89
N LEU A 928 12.85 -12.82 -25.24
CA LEU A 928 13.59 -11.73 -25.86
C LEU A 928 14.90 -12.33 -26.43
N THR A 929 15.32 -11.91 -27.62
CA THR A 929 16.50 -12.43 -28.31
C THR A 929 17.53 -11.32 -28.55
N SER A 930 18.81 -11.68 -28.47
CA SER A 930 19.95 -10.76 -28.55
C SER A 930 21.04 -11.32 -29.49
N ASP A 931 21.78 -10.45 -30.18
CA ASP A 931 22.76 -10.84 -31.21
C ASP A 931 24.18 -11.12 -30.64
N ASN A 932 24.26 -11.70 -29.44
CA ASN A 932 25.45 -11.91 -28.56
C ASN A 932 26.04 -10.64 -27.91
N ASN A 933 25.66 -9.45 -28.38
CA ASN A 933 26.04 -8.20 -27.73
C ASN A 933 25.09 -7.87 -26.57
N GLY A 934 25.46 -6.90 -25.72
CA GLY A 934 24.69 -6.57 -24.51
C GLY A 934 23.53 -5.65 -24.82
N ASP A 935 22.33 -6.23 -24.94
CA ASP A 935 21.09 -5.53 -25.29
C ASP A 935 20.29 -5.18 -24.02
N ILE A 936 19.58 -4.05 -24.03
CA ILE A 936 18.79 -3.57 -22.89
C ILE A 936 17.51 -4.39 -22.75
N PHE A 937 17.12 -4.72 -21.51
CA PHE A 937 15.74 -5.08 -21.19
C PHE A 937 15.07 -4.04 -20.29
N LEU A 938 13.75 -3.94 -20.40
CA LEU A 938 12.86 -3.26 -19.45
C LEU A 938 11.65 -4.16 -19.21
N VAL A 939 11.29 -4.41 -17.95
CA VAL A 939 10.22 -5.34 -17.57
C VAL A 939 9.40 -4.79 -16.41
N GLY A 940 8.06 -4.91 -16.51
CA GLY A 940 7.10 -4.58 -15.47
C GLY A 940 6.31 -5.82 -15.03
N PHE A 941 6.07 -5.96 -13.73
CA PHE A 941 5.44 -7.15 -13.12
C PHE A 941 4.04 -6.81 -12.56
N THR A 942 3.05 -7.68 -12.76
CA THR A 942 1.74 -7.52 -12.11
C THR A 942 1.87 -7.85 -10.62
N TYR A 943 1.75 -6.88 -9.72
CA TYR A 943 1.64 -7.15 -8.28
C TYR A 943 0.18 -6.94 -7.82
N GLN A 944 -0.35 -7.84 -6.99
CA GLN A 944 -1.75 -7.87 -6.51
C GLN A 944 -1.82 -8.39 -5.07
#